data_AF-F9F5J1-F1
#
_entry.id   AF-F9F5J1-F1
#
_cell.length_a   1.000
_cell.length_b   1.000
_cell.length_c   1.000
_cell.angle_alpha   90.00
_cell.angle_beta   90.00
_cell.angle_gamma   90.00
#
_symmetry.space_group_name_H-M   'P 1'
#
loop_
_entity.id
_entity.type
_entity.pdbx_description
1 polymer ?
#
loop_
_entity_poly.entity_id
_entity_poly.type
_entity_poly.pdbx_seq_one_letter_code
_entity_poly.pdbx_strand_id
1 'polypeptide(L)'
;TGEWDFGLCVHGTGELFIDGELVVSNVVDQKPGSSFLGCGTVEKTGSRMLEGGKSYNVVVRWGCDKTSDLKVSGVVDFGQGGMRLGGCPRLEPRQALQEAVDLAKSVDQVVLCVGTSGEWESEGQDRANMSLPPGSDDLISAVLQVNPNTVVLIQSGTPVSMPWVDQASTIAQAWFGGNEAGNGIADVLFGAMNPSGKLPITMPRRVSDNPSALSFRSEGGRVLYSEDVHVGYRWYDTLDIEPLFPFGHGLSYTTFTLSDLCVEEHGESESKKLIVSVNVTNTGSRSGAAVVQVYIKPPHPTPLTASALDTITRSSKELKGFAKINLVPGANGRAKVELDVLRATSYWSEREDYWCSDAGDYTVLVGMSSRYVDPSTSLLSNDNEADESITARGEKVRQLSTRACDACRARRRKTTQPPAAISPELHVESPTHYEEDETLHTEVPTPLGNSHLSLAFGSSPNAPSPSRAPIHSHVAHFIQPQNVELFEHQSQTDEICPRSLFMTIMTDYIDHIYPLVPVVHLPTFRNDLASNKDITDLDTLLLFVSIASLTVGLLPSKFDSYHALAARFGTRTATISHCSQMCIRLRPADYWDHISHRKWATAYCLSIGAFQVGQINQSRMFEAESMQLARLLGMHLVSEYEGLNPIETQLRKKSFWLQLYTFAHSKIQPGRCNYLTYLDNYTIRDVNFAALEPLNIVDENITETGIVGQLPSTPSVGLPNNTDSADDAPFHSTTVFIMASRAFLLGMRESMVNDGCNCGFGRSPEERLSKLRDLLDQLRYILDGLPTHMRQWGPGDNYQPFDSSDRRQGAFTEAHIEHLQNESTRANLHVSHLWLQNFLLDKMDVALQEMKDREGDDSYIATQLKQNWKDREDVSRQLLHILHSIPHAYLEPNGLYLVLSVTRNYITQSFCALVLSAYYLPRSATQKRHSKTSVKMKSFISIILVIALISLSINTVSARCFWTGAKWQDRAAARQHVVNACKGHSGYLGAFQGTFAAGEAAHTCVQHSPTQKLEFMVQNLNIYHAFDLADDECVLRLQNEINSCARGGSSMISDWVFRADPSNGIC
;
A
#
# COMPACT_ATOMS: atom_id res chain seq x y z
N THR A 1 -15.12 -11.28 41.03
CA THR A 1 -16.57 -11.54 41.18
C THR A 1 -17.29 -10.22 41.10
N GLY A 2 -18.40 -10.15 40.35
CA GLY A 2 -19.16 -8.92 40.14
C GLY A 2 -20.11 -9.06 38.96
N GLU A 3 -20.97 -8.07 38.75
CA GLU A 3 -21.84 -8.02 37.57
C GLU A 3 -21.04 -7.60 36.34
N TRP A 4 -21.33 -8.22 35.20
CA TRP A 4 -20.76 -7.88 33.90
C TRP A 4 -21.86 -7.52 32.92
N ASP A 5 -21.63 -6.46 32.15
CA ASP A 5 -22.48 -6.04 31.04
C ASP A 5 -21.88 -6.56 29.72
N PHE A 6 -22.73 -7.21 28.93
CA PHE A 6 -22.40 -7.75 27.61
C PHE A 6 -23.16 -6.99 26.53
N GLY A 7 -22.55 -6.87 25.35
CA GLY A 7 -23.11 -6.18 24.18
C GLY A 7 -23.07 -7.06 22.93
N LEU A 8 -24.09 -6.97 22.08
CA LEU A 8 -24.15 -7.64 20.79
C LEU A 8 -24.69 -6.72 19.68
N CYS A 9 -23.80 -6.33 18.76
CA CYS A 9 -24.17 -5.72 17.47
C CYS A 9 -24.16 -6.77 16.36
N VAL A 10 -25.09 -6.68 15.41
CA VAL A 10 -25.15 -7.55 14.23
C VAL A 10 -25.52 -6.79 12.96
N HIS A 11 -24.94 -7.18 11.82
CA HIS A 11 -25.60 -7.11 10.51
C HIS A 11 -25.98 -8.56 10.15
N GLY A 12 -27.28 -8.82 10.02
CA GLY A 12 -27.85 -10.16 10.22
C GLY A 12 -28.59 -10.25 11.58
N THR A 13 -28.63 -11.43 12.20
CA THR A 13 -29.29 -11.66 13.51
C THR A 13 -28.34 -12.32 14.50
N GLY A 14 -28.59 -12.21 15.81
CA GLY A 14 -27.81 -12.99 16.78
C GLY A 14 -28.32 -13.04 18.22
N GLU A 15 -27.87 -14.05 18.94
CA GLU A 15 -28.15 -14.35 20.34
C GLU A 15 -26.85 -14.69 21.09
N LEU A 16 -26.63 -14.10 22.27
CA LEU A 16 -25.54 -14.43 23.19
C LEU A 16 -26.06 -15.27 24.35
N PHE A 17 -25.47 -16.45 24.54
CA PHE A 17 -25.70 -17.32 25.69
C PHE A 17 -24.44 -17.45 26.55
N ILE A 18 -24.62 -17.57 27.86
CA ILE A 18 -23.54 -17.92 28.80
C ILE A 18 -24.03 -19.09 29.68
N ASP A 19 -23.31 -20.20 29.67
CA ASP A 19 -23.70 -21.50 30.22
C ASP A 19 -25.05 -22.04 29.73
N GLY A 20 -25.52 -21.55 28.58
CA GLY A 20 -26.83 -21.88 27.99
C GLY A 20 -27.98 -20.95 28.41
N GLU A 21 -27.76 -20.01 29.33
CA GLU A 21 -28.71 -18.93 29.62
C GLU A 21 -28.58 -17.81 28.59
N LEU A 22 -29.70 -17.34 28.03
CA LEU A 22 -29.73 -16.21 27.10
C LEU A 22 -29.46 -14.90 27.85
N VAL A 23 -28.41 -14.18 27.46
CA VAL A 23 -28.01 -12.89 28.07
C VAL A 23 -28.36 -11.70 27.18
N VAL A 24 -28.19 -11.83 25.86
CA VAL A 24 -28.56 -10.80 24.89
C VAL A 24 -29.23 -11.43 23.68
N SER A 25 -30.33 -10.84 23.20
CA SER A 25 -30.91 -11.17 21.89
C SER A 25 -31.01 -9.91 21.02
N ASN A 26 -30.48 -10.02 19.81
CA ASN A 26 -30.56 -9.04 18.73
C ASN A 26 -31.10 -9.74 17.46
N VAL A 27 -32.15 -10.54 17.62
CA VAL A 27 -32.89 -11.23 16.55
C VAL A 27 -34.19 -10.48 16.24
N VAL A 28 -34.96 -10.13 17.27
CA VAL A 28 -36.24 -9.41 17.18
C VAL A 28 -36.11 -7.96 17.61
N ASP A 29 -37.03 -7.11 17.14
CA ASP A 29 -37.06 -5.66 17.39
C ASP A 29 -35.69 -5.01 17.17
N GLN A 30 -35.06 -5.37 16.04
CA GLN A 30 -33.79 -4.84 15.60
C GLN A 30 -33.95 -3.35 15.26
N LYS A 31 -33.02 -2.52 15.75
CA LYS A 31 -32.97 -1.08 15.44
C LYS A 31 -31.70 -0.79 14.67
N PRO A 32 -31.76 -0.06 13.53
CA PRO A 32 -30.57 0.30 12.77
C PRO A 32 -29.63 1.17 13.60
N GLY A 33 -28.32 1.02 13.40
CA GLY A 33 -27.30 1.73 14.15
C GLY A 33 -25.99 1.86 13.38
N SER A 34 -24.99 2.43 14.03
CA SER A 34 -23.68 2.75 13.46
C SER A 34 -22.81 1.54 13.09
N SER A 35 -23.12 0.35 13.61
CA SER A 35 -22.28 -0.84 13.39
C SER A 35 -22.26 -1.26 11.92
N PHE A 36 -21.14 -1.85 11.48
CA PHE A 36 -20.95 -2.32 10.10
C PHE A 36 -21.22 -1.23 9.04
N LEU A 37 -20.57 -0.07 9.19
CA LEU A 37 -20.64 1.07 8.25
C LEU A 37 -22.08 1.59 8.05
N GLY A 38 -22.90 1.54 9.11
CA GLY A 38 -24.32 1.93 9.10
C GLY A 38 -25.31 0.86 8.64
N CYS A 39 -24.84 -0.31 8.17
CA CYS A 39 -25.71 -1.41 7.73
C CYS A 39 -26.24 -2.27 8.89
N GLY A 40 -25.62 -2.19 10.06
CA GLY A 40 -25.92 -3.02 11.22
C GLY A 40 -26.95 -2.44 12.18
N THR A 41 -27.04 -3.10 13.33
CA THR A 41 -27.91 -2.73 14.45
C THR A 41 -27.19 -1.83 15.46
N VAL A 42 -27.98 -1.16 16.32
CA VAL A 42 -27.47 -0.69 17.62
C VAL A 42 -27.07 -1.88 18.50
N GLU A 43 -26.18 -1.64 19.45
CA GLU A 43 -25.83 -2.65 20.44
C GLU A 43 -27.04 -2.96 21.34
N LYS A 44 -27.47 -4.22 21.37
CA LYS A 44 -28.34 -4.73 22.44
C LYS A 44 -27.41 -5.13 23.59
N THR A 45 -27.78 -4.80 24.83
CA THR A 45 -27.00 -5.15 26.02
C THR A 45 -27.80 -6.02 26.99
N GLY A 46 -27.08 -6.71 27.88
CA GLY A 46 -27.64 -7.58 28.91
C GLY A 46 -26.56 -8.05 29.88
N SER A 47 -26.94 -8.45 31.08
CA SER A 47 -26.03 -8.48 32.23
C SER A 47 -26.04 -9.83 32.95
N ARG A 48 -24.89 -10.26 33.49
CA ARG A 48 -24.78 -11.50 34.27
C ARG A 48 -23.79 -11.37 35.43
N MET A 49 -24.10 -11.99 36.56
CA MET A 49 -23.20 -12.05 37.72
C MET A 49 -22.13 -13.12 37.48
N LEU A 50 -20.85 -12.74 37.51
CA LEU A 50 -19.71 -13.64 37.27
C LEU A 50 -18.83 -13.80 38.53
N GLU A 51 -18.32 -15.02 38.72
CA GLU A 51 -17.45 -15.42 39.83
C GLU A 51 -15.99 -15.44 39.38
N GLY A 52 -15.08 -14.88 40.19
CA GLY A 52 -13.66 -14.81 39.85
C GLY A 52 -13.01 -16.20 39.83
N GLY A 53 -12.27 -16.51 38.76
CA GLY A 53 -11.58 -17.81 38.61
C GLY A 53 -12.47 -18.97 38.13
N LYS A 54 -13.76 -18.72 37.83
CA LYS A 54 -14.68 -19.70 37.25
C LYS A 54 -14.68 -19.60 35.72
N SER A 55 -14.63 -20.75 35.06
CA SER A 55 -14.81 -20.85 33.60
C SER A 55 -16.29 -20.78 33.24
N TYR A 56 -16.59 -20.09 32.14
CA TYR A 56 -17.94 -19.87 31.60
C TYR A 56 -18.01 -20.30 30.14
N ASN A 57 -19.08 -20.97 29.73
CA ASN A 57 -19.29 -21.37 28.33
C ASN A 57 -20.02 -20.26 27.57
N VAL A 58 -19.31 -19.49 26.75
CA VAL A 58 -19.88 -18.40 25.94
C VAL A 58 -20.22 -18.91 24.54
N VAL A 59 -21.49 -18.81 24.15
CA VAL A 59 -21.98 -19.27 22.84
C VAL A 59 -22.75 -18.13 22.18
N VAL A 60 -22.29 -17.67 21.02
CA VAL A 60 -23.07 -16.77 20.16
C VAL A 60 -23.67 -17.58 19.02
N ARG A 61 -24.98 -17.46 18.83
CA ARG A 61 -25.65 -17.85 17.58
C ARG A 61 -25.73 -16.61 16.70
N TRP A 62 -25.34 -16.73 15.44
CA TRP A 62 -25.43 -15.65 14.47
C TRP A 62 -25.94 -16.17 13.13
N GLY A 63 -26.78 -15.37 12.48
CA GLY A 63 -27.22 -15.57 11.11
C GLY A 63 -26.84 -14.35 10.26
N CYS A 64 -26.50 -14.58 9.00
CA CYS A 64 -26.15 -13.54 8.04
C CYS A 64 -27.28 -12.54 7.77
N ASP A 65 -27.00 -11.50 6.98
CA ASP A 65 -27.93 -10.52 6.42
C ASP A 65 -29.32 -11.07 6.05
N LYS A 66 -29.35 -12.25 5.40
CA LYS A 66 -30.59 -12.92 4.92
C LYS A 66 -31.49 -13.45 6.03
N THR A 67 -31.01 -13.47 7.27
CA THR A 67 -31.81 -13.83 8.46
C THR A 67 -32.48 -12.62 9.10
N SER A 68 -32.15 -11.40 8.66
CA SER A 68 -32.65 -10.15 9.22
C SER A 68 -33.67 -9.48 8.30
N ASP A 69 -34.82 -9.11 8.87
CA ASP A 69 -35.82 -8.25 8.23
C ASP A 69 -35.41 -6.76 8.20
N LEU A 70 -34.34 -6.37 8.91
CA LEU A 70 -33.83 -5.01 8.89
C LEU A 70 -33.27 -4.68 7.51
N LYS A 71 -33.71 -3.57 6.91
CA LYS A 71 -33.18 -3.04 5.66
C LYS A 71 -32.92 -1.55 5.84
N VAL A 72 -31.65 -1.16 5.81
CA VAL A 72 -31.20 0.23 5.91
C VAL A 72 -31.08 0.79 4.50
N SER A 73 -31.61 2.00 4.26
CA SER A 73 -31.56 2.66 2.96
C SER A 73 -30.42 3.68 2.91
N GLY A 74 -29.78 3.85 1.76
CA GLY A 74 -28.71 4.83 1.53
C GLY A 74 -27.30 4.40 1.98
N VAL A 75 -27.14 3.17 2.48
CA VAL A 75 -25.85 2.59 2.90
C VAL A 75 -25.34 1.56 1.88
N VAL A 76 -24.04 1.28 1.88
CA VAL A 76 -23.42 0.26 1.02
C VAL A 76 -23.51 -1.11 1.69
N ASP A 77 -24.37 -1.98 1.17
CA ASP A 77 -24.49 -3.36 1.66
C ASP A 77 -23.33 -4.22 1.13
N PHE A 78 -22.60 -4.85 2.06
CA PHE A 78 -21.49 -5.77 1.78
C PHE A 78 -21.91 -7.26 1.76
N GLY A 79 -23.22 -7.54 1.78
CA GLY A 79 -23.77 -8.89 1.73
C GLY A 79 -23.73 -9.56 3.09
N GLN A 80 -22.86 -10.55 3.27
CA GLN A 80 -22.96 -11.59 4.33
C GLN A 80 -23.12 -11.09 5.78
N GLY A 81 -22.75 -9.84 6.06
CA GLY A 81 -22.88 -9.21 7.38
C GLY A 81 -21.82 -9.63 8.38
N GLY A 82 -22.16 -9.59 9.67
CA GLY A 82 -21.24 -9.91 10.76
C GLY A 82 -21.83 -9.66 12.14
N MET A 83 -21.00 -9.90 13.16
CA MET A 83 -21.35 -9.67 14.57
C MET A 83 -20.18 -9.06 15.35
N ARG A 84 -20.48 -8.26 16.36
CA ARG A 84 -19.53 -7.77 17.37
C ARG A 84 -20.06 -8.12 18.75
N LEU A 85 -19.27 -8.88 19.50
CA LEU A 85 -19.49 -9.21 20.90
C LEU A 85 -18.65 -8.29 21.77
N GLY A 86 -19.28 -7.62 22.74
CA GLY A 86 -18.62 -6.86 23.81
C GLY A 86 -18.91 -7.46 25.19
N GLY A 87 -18.03 -7.20 26.16
CA GLY A 87 -18.21 -7.61 27.55
C GLY A 87 -17.25 -6.88 28.49
N CYS A 88 -17.79 -6.29 29.56
CA CYS A 88 -17.02 -5.58 30.58
C CYS A 88 -17.61 -5.76 31.99
N PRO A 89 -16.84 -5.57 33.07
CA PRO A 89 -17.41 -5.41 34.40
C PRO A 89 -18.34 -4.19 34.42
N ARG A 90 -19.51 -4.29 35.06
CA ARG A 90 -20.39 -3.14 35.26
C ARG A 90 -19.67 -2.08 36.09
N LEU A 91 -19.68 -0.84 35.60
CA LEU A 91 -19.02 0.31 36.23
C LEU A 91 -20.04 1.43 36.45
N GLU A 92 -20.22 1.85 37.70
CA GLU A 92 -21.06 3.00 38.05
C GLU A 92 -20.32 4.31 37.70
N PRO A 93 -20.78 5.13 36.73
CA PRO A 93 -20.00 6.26 36.22
C PRO A 93 -19.65 7.30 37.29
N ARG A 94 -20.54 7.50 38.28
CA ARG A 94 -20.29 8.41 39.42
C ARG A 94 -19.18 7.92 40.34
N GLN A 95 -19.07 6.60 40.52
CA GLN A 95 -18.00 6.01 41.33
C GLN A 95 -16.66 6.12 40.59
N ALA A 96 -16.62 5.75 39.31
CA ALA A 96 -15.42 5.88 38.48
C ALA A 96 -14.89 7.32 38.40
N LEU A 97 -15.80 8.30 38.27
CA LEU A 97 -15.46 9.73 38.32
C LEU A 97 -14.85 10.13 39.68
N GLN A 98 -15.43 9.67 40.79
CA GLN A 98 -14.92 9.96 42.13
C GLN A 98 -13.54 9.32 42.36
N GLU A 99 -13.35 8.07 41.93
CA GLU A 99 -12.06 7.36 42.02
C GLU A 99 -10.96 8.07 41.21
N ALA A 100 -11.26 8.52 39.99
CA ALA A 100 -10.32 9.31 39.18
C ALA A 100 -9.99 10.67 39.83
N VAL A 101 -10.99 11.35 40.41
CA VAL A 101 -10.84 12.62 41.13
C VAL A 101 -10.00 12.46 42.41
N ASP A 102 -10.17 11.37 43.16
CA ASP A 102 -9.39 11.13 44.38
C ASP A 102 -7.96 10.66 44.07
N LEU A 103 -7.75 9.89 43.00
CA LEU A 103 -6.41 9.60 42.48
C LEU A 103 -5.70 10.88 42.03
N ALA A 104 -6.37 11.76 41.28
CA ALA A 104 -5.78 13.02 40.79
C ALA A 104 -5.29 13.97 41.91
N LYS A 105 -5.90 13.91 43.11
CA LYS A 105 -5.46 14.67 44.31
C LYS A 105 -4.17 14.12 44.95
N SER A 106 -3.83 12.87 44.67
CA SER A 106 -2.73 12.13 45.33
C SER A 106 -1.40 12.17 44.59
N VAL A 107 -1.36 12.80 43.40
CA VAL A 107 -0.21 12.81 42.49
C VAL A 107 0.18 14.23 42.08
N ASP A 108 1.48 14.49 41.87
CA ASP A 108 1.99 15.84 41.53
C ASP A 108 1.57 16.32 40.12
N GLN A 109 1.31 15.37 39.22
CA GLN A 109 1.05 15.58 37.79
C GLN A 109 0.08 14.51 37.28
N VAL A 110 -0.87 14.90 36.44
CA VAL A 110 -1.81 13.99 35.75
C VAL A 110 -1.59 14.06 34.24
N VAL A 111 -1.75 12.92 33.56
CA VAL A 111 -1.94 12.83 32.11
C VAL A 111 -3.30 12.19 31.89
N LEU A 112 -4.25 12.98 31.40
CA LEU A 112 -5.64 12.57 31.19
C LEU A 112 -5.88 12.27 29.71
N CYS A 113 -5.85 10.99 29.35
CA CYS A 113 -6.07 10.50 27.99
C CYS A 113 -7.57 10.47 27.67
N VAL A 114 -7.99 11.26 26.68
CA VAL A 114 -9.38 11.38 26.21
C VAL A 114 -9.41 11.47 24.68
N GLY A 115 -10.60 11.34 24.09
CA GLY A 115 -10.72 11.45 22.63
C GLY A 115 -11.90 10.68 22.07
N THR A 116 -11.84 10.42 20.77
CA THR A 116 -12.75 9.58 19.99
C THR A 116 -12.07 8.24 19.70
N SER A 117 -12.72 7.39 18.90
CA SER A 117 -12.14 6.14 18.37
C SER A 117 -12.65 5.90 16.95
N GLY A 118 -12.16 4.85 16.27
CA GLY A 118 -12.65 4.43 14.95
C GLY A 118 -14.13 3.98 14.90
N GLU A 119 -14.82 3.94 16.05
CA GLU A 119 -16.28 3.76 16.10
C GLU A 119 -17.04 5.09 16.05
N TRP A 120 -16.45 6.16 16.60
CA TRP A 120 -16.98 7.52 16.56
C TRP A 120 -16.59 8.23 15.26
N GLU A 121 -15.39 7.98 14.74
CA GLU A 121 -14.91 8.49 13.46
C GLU A 121 -14.67 7.30 12.52
N SER A 122 -15.71 6.92 11.79
CA SER A 122 -15.77 5.69 10.99
C SER A 122 -16.14 5.99 9.53
N GLU A 123 -15.77 5.09 8.63
CA GLU A 123 -16.36 5.06 7.29
C GLU A 123 -17.87 4.72 7.37
N GLY A 124 -18.66 5.17 6.41
CA GLY A 124 -20.11 4.93 6.36
C GLY A 124 -20.98 5.87 7.22
N GLN A 125 -20.40 6.70 8.11
CA GLN A 125 -21.16 7.67 8.90
C GLN A 125 -20.36 8.94 9.27
N ASP A 126 -21.03 10.09 9.26
CA ASP A 126 -20.53 11.33 9.84
C ASP A 126 -20.81 11.42 11.35
N ARG A 127 -19.98 12.15 12.09
CA ARG A 127 -20.27 12.46 13.50
C ARG A 127 -21.47 13.40 13.63
N ALA A 128 -22.46 13.01 14.42
CA ALA A 128 -23.66 13.81 14.68
C ALA A 128 -23.38 15.16 15.39
N ASN A 129 -22.23 15.32 16.05
CA ASN A 129 -21.77 16.56 16.67
C ASN A 129 -20.24 16.49 16.94
N MET A 130 -19.68 17.58 17.47
CA MET A 130 -18.26 17.68 17.83
C MET A 130 -17.90 17.26 19.26
N SER A 131 -18.84 16.80 20.09
CA SER A 131 -18.56 16.47 21.48
C SER A 131 -17.57 15.30 21.62
N LEU A 132 -16.87 15.27 22.76
CA LEU A 132 -16.22 14.05 23.23
C LEU A 132 -17.28 13.01 23.63
N PRO A 133 -16.92 11.73 23.77
CA PRO A 133 -17.83 10.69 24.25
C PRO A 133 -18.47 11.05 25.60
N PRO A 134 -19.73 10.64 25.86
CA PRO A 134 -20.48 11.04 27.06
C PRO A 134 -19.71 10.85 28.37
N GLY A 135 -19.75 11.88 29.23
CA GLY A 135 -19.03 11.92 30.51
C GLY A 135 -17.56 12.38 30.44
N SER A 136 -16.96 12.48 29.25
CA SER A 136 -15.56 12.94 29.12
C SER A 136 -15.36 14.38 29.60
N ASP A 137 -16.25 15.30 29.20
CA ASP A 137 -16.15 16.72 29.59
C ASP A 137 -16.34 16.94 31.10
N ASP A 138 -17.17 16.11 31.75
CA ASP A 138 -17.35 16.11 33.21
C ASP A 138 -16.09 15.60 33.92
N LEU A 139 -15.50 14.50 33.44
CA LEU A 139 -14.24 13.94 33.95
C LEU A 139 -13.09 14.94 33.84
N ILE A 140 -12.92 15.56 32.66
CA ILE A 140 -11.86 16.56 32.44
C ILE A 140 -12.04 17.76 33.37
N SER A 141 -13.27 18.27 33.49
CA SER A 141 -13.58 19.39 34.39
C SER A 141 -13.31 19.05 35.86
N ALA A 142 -13.74 17.88 36.32
CA ALA A 142 -13.57 17.46 37.71
C ALA A 142 -12.10 17.19 38.08
N VAL A 143 -11.31 16.61 37.17
CA VAL A 143 -9.86 16.41 37.36
C VAL A 143 -9.11 17.74 37.37
N LEU A 144 -9.38 18.64 36.42
CA LEU A 144 -8.74 19.97 36.36
C LEU A 144 -9.01 20.81 37.61
N GLN A 145 -10.20 20.71 38.20
CA GLN A 145 -10.56 21.43 39.43
C GLN A 145 -9.79 20.97 40.67
N VAL A 146 -9.32 19.72 40.71
CA VAL A 146 -8.56 19.17 41.85
C VAL A 146 -7.06 19.09 41.60
N ASN A 147 -6.63 19.04 40.32
CA ASN A 147 -5.23 19.08 39.94
C ASN A 147 -5.02 19.91 38.65
N PRO A 148 -4.62 21.19 38.75
CA PRO A 148 -4.34 22.04 37.60
C PRO A 148 -3.06 21.63 36.85
N ASN A 149 -2.22 20.75 37.41
CA ASN A 149 -1.08 20.12 36.72
C ASN A 149 -1.57 18.89 35.93
N THR A 150 -2.61 19.06 35.11
CA THR A 150 -3.14 18.01 34.23
C THR A 150 -2.83 18.34 32.78
N VAL A 151 -2.17 17.42 32.09
CA VAL A 151 -2.11 17.41 30.62
C VAL A 151 -3.35 16.71 30.10
N VAL A 152 -4.20 17.42 29.34
CA VAL A 152 -5.32 16.79 28.62
C VAL A 152 -4.81 16.32 27.26
N LEU A 153 -4.67 15.01 27.09
CA LEU A 153 -4.18 14.38 25.87
C LEU A 153 -5.37 13.93 25.02
N ILE A 154 -5.49 14.46 23.80
CA ILE A 154 -6.64 14.25 22.91
C ILE A 154 -6.25 13.37 21.73
N GLN A 155 -6.90 12.22 21.59
CA GLN A 155 -6.82 11.35 20.41
C GLN A 155 -8.11 11.46 19.59
N SER A 156 -8.08 12.27 18.52
CA SER A 156 -9.19 12.35 17.55
C SER A 156 -8.68 12.57 16.14
N GLY A 157 -9.42 12.11 15.12
CA GLY A 157 -9.10 12.38 13.72
C GLY A 157 -9.48 13.81 13.30
N THR A 158 -10.55 14.32 13.88
CA THR A 158 -11.16 15.63 13.56
C THR A 158 -11.41 16.46 14.85
N PRO A 159 -11.80 17.74 14.75
CA PRO A 159 -11.92 18.64 15.90
C PRO A 159 -12.95 18.17 16.93
N VAL A 160 -12.67 18.40 18.22
CA VAL A 160 -13.61 18.16 19.33
C VAL A 160 -13.93 19.45 20.07
N SER A 161 -15.11 19.56 20.66
CA SER A 161 -15.45 20.68 21.54
C SER A 161 -14.71 20.58 22.87
N MET A 162 -14.18 21.70 23.37
CA MET A 162 -13.43 21.76 24.63
C MET A 162 -14.05 22.83 25.55
N PRO A 163 -15.24 22.59 26.15
CA PRO A 163 -15.92 23.58 27.01
C PRO A 163 -15.12 23.92 28.28
N TRP A 164 -14.18 23.06 28.66
CA TRP A 164 -13.25 23.18 29.78
C TRP A 164 -11.90 23.82 29.39
N VAL A 165 -11.71 24.26 28.14
CA VAL A 165 -10.41 24.75 27.63
C VAL A 165 -9.76 25.82 28.50
N ASP A 166 -10.53 26.77 29.03
CA ASP A 166 -10.03 27.87 29.87
C ASP A 166 -9.62 27.41 31.29
N GLN A 167 -9.89 26.14 31.66
CA GLN A 167 -9.41 25.49 32.88
C GLN A 167 -8.12 24.68 32.64
N ALA A 168 -7.79 24.33 31.39
CA ALA A 168 -6.69 23.43 31.05
C ALA A 168 -5.36 24.16 30.87
N SER A 169 -4.37 23.86 31.72
CA SER A 169 -3.03 24.43 31.65
C SER A 169 -2.19 23.86 30.50
N THR A 170 -2.46 22.64 30.04
CA THR A 170 -1.80 22.01 28.89
C THR A 170 -2.76 21.08 28.16
N ILE A 171 -2.82 21.21 26.83
CA ILE A 171 -3.58 20.34 25.93
C ILE A 171 -2.63 19.80 24.84
N ALA A 172 -2.71 18.50 24.54
CA ALA A 172 -1.89 17.84 23.54
C ALA A 172 -2.77 17.05 22.54
N GLN A 173 -2.88 17.52 21.29
CA GLN A 173 -3.56 16.79 20.21
C GLN A 173 -2.60 15.73 19.63
N ALA A 174 -2.85 14.46 19.91
CA ALA A 174 -2.03 13.32 19.49
C ALA A 174 -2.57 12.59 18.24
N TRP A 175 -3.83 12.82 17.88
CA TRP A 175 -4.51 12.14 16.76
C TRP A 175 -4.51 10.60 16.90
N PHE A 176 -4.77 9.89 15.79
CA PHE A 176 -4.62 8.43 15.71
C PHE A 176 -3.24 8.07 15.13
N GLY A 177 -2.20 8.05 15.98
CA GLY A 177 -0.79 7.88 15.59
C GLY A 177 -0.35 6.50 15.09
N GLY A 178 -1.29 5.58 14.80
CA GLY A 178 -0.98 4.20 14.39
C GLY A 178 -0.29 3.38 15.49
N ASN A 179 0.46 2.34 15.09
CA ASN A 179 1.07 1.36 16.00
C ASN A 179 1.99 2.00 17.06
N GLU A 180 2.71 3.06 16.71
CA GLU A 180 3.66 3.74 17.61
C GLU A 180 3.03 4.90 18.41
N ALA A 181 1.70 5.04 18.40
CA ALA A 181 1.03 6.17 19.05
C ALA A 181 1.47 6.35 20.51
N GLY A 182 1.51 5.27 21.30
CA GLY A 182 1.92 5.32 22.72
C GLY A 182 3.37 5.81 22.91
N ASN A 183 4.31 5.28 22.12
CA ASN A 183 5.72 5.67 22.17
C ASN A 183 5.91 7.12 21.72
N GLY A 184 5.30 7.54 20.60
CA GLY A 184 5.36 8.91 20.11
C GLY A 184 4.69 9.94 21.03
N ILE A 185 3.66 9.53 21.77
CA ILE A 185 3.05 10.33 22.85
C ILE A 185 4.04 10.47 24.01
N ALA A 186 4.65 9.38 24.47
CA ALA A 186 5.61 9.39 25.57
C ALA A 186 6.87 10.22 25.24
N ASP A 187 7.45 10.05 24.06
CA ASP A 187 8.60 10.83 23.55
C ASP A 187 8.35 12.34 23.67
N VAL A 188 7.14 12.78 23.31
CA VAL A 188 6.73 14.18 23.41
C VAL A 188 6.50 14.57 24.87
N LEU A 189 5.66 13.84 25.62
CA LEU A 189 5.28 14.23 27.00
C LEU A 189 6.48 14.30 27.96
N PHE A 190 7.47 13.40 27.82
CA PHE A 190 8.70 13.42 28.61
C PHE A 190 9.80 14.30 27.98
N GLY A 191 9.57 14.88 26.80
CA GLY A 191 10.45 15.84 26.15
C GLY A 191 11.74 15.24 25.59
N ALA A 192 11.76 13.95 25.29
CA ALA A 192 12.77 13.31 24.45
C ALA A 192 12.67 13.82 23.00
N MET A 193 11.44 14.10 22.54
CA MET A 193 11.14 14.84 21.31
C MET A 193 10.45 16.16 21.64
N ASN A 194 10.87 17.23 20.96
CA ASN A 194 10.22 18.55 21.08
C ASN A 194 9.01 18.63 20.13
N PRO A 195 7.78 18.91 20.62
CA PRO A 195 6.60 19.03 19.78
C PRO A 195 6.80 20.09 18.69
N SER A 196 6.48 19.70 17.46
CA SER A 196 6.67 20.50 16.25
C SER A 196 5.68 20.16 15.14
N GLY A 197 4.53 19.58 15.52
CA GLY A 197 3.36 19.47 14.66
C GLY A 197 2.65 20.81 14.56
N LYS A 198 1.95 21.05 13.45
CA LYS A 198 1.10 22.23 13.24
C LYS A 198 -0.28 21.76 12.73
N LEU A 199 -1.36 22.39 13.18
CA LEU A 199 -2.72 21.96 12.87
C LEU A 199 -3.00 22.06 11.35
N PRO A 200 -3.36 20.95 10.66
CA PRO A 200 -3.72 20.97 9.25
C PRO A 200 -5.14 21.50 9.00
N ILE A 201 -5.91 21.73 10.08
CA ILE A 201 -7.31 22.13 10.10
C ILE A 201 -7.51 23.25 11.12
N THR A 202 -8.61 24.00 11.02
CA THR A 202 -9.00 24.98 12.05
C THR A 202 -9.84 24.28 13.11
N MET A 203 -9.51 24.47 14.39
CA MET A 203 -10.35 24.00 15.50
C MET A 203 -11.38 25.10 15.80
N PRO A 204 -12.67 24.90 15.51
CA PRO A 204 -13.68 25.93 15.72
C PRO A 204 -14.01 26.10 17.21
N ARG A 205 -14.55 27.27 17.60
CA ARG A 205 -15.03 27.49 18.97
C ARG A 205 -16.43 26.91 19.18
N ARG A 206 -17.26 26.89 18.14
CA ARG A 206 -18.59 26.23 18.10
C ARG A 206 -18.79 25.58 16.73
N VAL A 207 -19.63 24.53 16.67
CA VAL A 207 -19.99 23.87 15.41
C VAL A 207 -20.63 24.86 14.42
N SER A 208 -21.41 25.82 14.92
CA SER A 208 -22.04 26.91 14.15
C SER A 208 -21.08 27.82 13.39
N ASP A 209 -19.81 27.84 13.79
CA ASP A 209 -18.82 28.76 13.24
C ASP A 209 -18.18 28.19 11.96
N ASN A 210 -18.41 26.89 11.68
CA ASN A 210 -17.88 26.17 10.52
C ASN A 210 -18.60 26.59 9.22
N PRO A 211 -17.87 26.87 8.11
CA PRO A 211 -18.48 27.21 6.82
C PRO A 211 -19.62 26.27 6.37
N SER A 212 -19.49 24.96 6.61
CA SER A 212 -20.49 23.96 6.18
C SER A 212 -21.56 23.64 7.24
N ALA A 213 -21.67 24.42 8.33
CA ALA A 213 -22.56 24.11 9.46
C ALA A 213 -24.06 23.96 9.10
N LEU A 214 -24.50 24.53 7.99
CA LEU A 214 -25.87 24.40 7.46
C LEU A 214 -25.99 23.42 6.28
N SER A 215 -24.87 22.93 5.76
CA SER A 215 -24.79 22.21 4.48
C SER A 215 -24.03 20.87 4.54
N PHE A 216 -23.57 20.44 5.71
CA PHE A 216 -22.73 19.23 5.89
C PHE A 216 -23.45 17.88 5.67
N ARG A 217 -24.77 17.85 5.41
CA ARG A 217 -25.56 16.61 5.27
C ARG A 217 -26.19 16.48 3.88
N SER A 218 -26.44 15.23 3.46
CA SER A 218 -27.17 14.95 2.23
C SER A 218 -28.66 15.24 2.40
N GLU A 219 -29.18 16.25 1.68
CA GLU A 219 -30.60 16.61 1.66
C GLU A 219 -31.18 16.34 0.28
N GLY A 220 -32.12 15.39 0.19
CA GLY A 220 -32.72 14.98 -1.10
C GLY A 220 -31.71 14.36 -2.08
N GLY A 221 -30.64 13.73 -1.58
CA GLY A 221 -29.60 13.09 -2.38
C GLY A 221 -28.50 14.02 -2.89
N ARG A 222 -28.36 15.23 -2.33
CA ARG A 222 -27.32 16.21 -2.67
C ARG A 222 -26.74 16.90 -1.44
N VAL A 223 -25.52 17.41 -1.59
CA VAL A 223 -24.83 18.29 -0.64
C VAL A 223 -24.48 19.57 -1.40
N LEU A 224 -24.80 20.74 -0.86
CA LEU A 224 -24.49 22.03 -1.49
C LEU A 224 -23.30 22.68 -0.79
N TYR A 225 -22.18 22.83 -1.48
CA TYR A 225 -20.96 23.44 -0.94
C TYR A 225 -21.10 24.98 -0.95
N SER A 226 -22.03 25.50 -0.16
CA SER A 226 -22.45 26.90 -0.12
C SER A 226 -21.38 27.87 0.39
N GLU A 227 -20.31 27.37 0.99
CA GLU A 227 -19.12 28.11 1.37
C GLU A 227 -18.16 28.40 0.21
N ASP A 228 -18.34 27.74 -0.94
CA ASP A 228 -17.50 27.88 -2.14
C ASP A 228 -16.00 27.70 -1.80
N VAL A 229 -15.10 28.57 -2.28
CA VAL A 229 -13.67 28.53 -1.95
C VAL A 229 -13.34 28.88 -0.50
N HIS A 230 -14.30 29.36 0.30
CA HIS A 230 -14.07 29.81 1.68
C HIS A 230 -14.06 28.66 2.70
N VAL A 231 -13.38 27.56 2.38
CA VAL A 231 -13.25 26.39 3.27
C VAL A 231 -12.16 26.58 4.35
N GLY A 232 -12.44 26.15 5.57
CA GLY A 232 -11.48 26.18 6.69
C GLY A 232 -11.09 27.60 7.07
N TYR A 233 -9.80 27.87 7.34
CA TYR A 233 -9.32 29.20 7.76
C TYR A 233 -9.68 30.33 6.79
N ARG A 234 -9.97 30.02 5.51
CA ARG A 234 -10.46 31.01 4.54
C ARG A 234 -11.82 31.61 4.92
N TRP A 235 -12.65 30.86 5.65
CA TRP A 235 -13.87 31.36 6.27
C TRP A 235 -13.54 32.33 7.41
N TYR A 236 -12.90 31.80 8.46
CA TYR A 236 -12.56 32.50 9.70
C TYR A 236 -11.79 33.80 9.45
N ASP A 237 -10.74 33.74 8.62
CA ASP A 237 -9.87 34.88 8.34
C ASP A 237 -10.47 35.86 7.31
N THR A 238 -11.61 35.54 6.68
CA THR A 238 -12.36 36.47 5.81
C THR A 238 -13.55 37.12 6.54
N LEU A 239 -14.21 36.38 7.46
CA LEU A 239 -15.34 36.87 8.25
C LEU A 239 -14.95 37.42 9.64
N ASP A 240 -13.65 37.42 9.95
CA ASP A 240 -13.06 37.74 11.26
C ASP A 240 -13.68 36.98 12.46
N ILE A 241 -13.97 35.70 12.24
CA ILE A 241 -14.42 34.78 13.29
C ILE A 241 -13.18 34.23 14.01
N GLU A 242 -13.09 34.39 15.33
CA GLU A 242 -11.97 33.87 16.11
C GLU A 242 -12.15 32.38 16.45
N PRO A 243 -11.27 31.49 15.96
CA PRO A 243 -11.36 30.04 16.25
C PRO A 243 -11.04 29.71 17.72
N LEU A 244 -11.04 28.41 18.03
CA LEU A 244 -10.42 27.92 19.26
C LEU A 244 -8.90 27.76 19.08
N PHE A 245 -8.49 27.12 17.99
CA PHE A 245 -7.10 27.10 17.53
C PHE A 245 -7.04 27.32 15.99
N PRO A 246 -6.29 28.33 15.50
CA PRO A 246 -6.23 28.64 14.08
C PRO A 246 -5.44 27.60 13.27
N PHE A 247 -5.66 27.60 11.95
CA PHE A 247 -4.88 26.76 11.03
C PHE A 247 -3.38 27.04 11.16
N GLY A 248 -2.58 25.98 11.04
CA GLY A 248 -1.14 26.04 11.20
C GLY A 248 -0.68 26.40 12.63
N HIS A 249 -1.55 26.43 13.64
CA HIS A 249 -1.16 26.61 15.05
C HIS A 249 -0.40 25.39 15.58
N GLY A 250 0.43 25.58 16.60
CA GLY A 250 1.11 24.50 17.33
C GLY A 250 2.31 25.04 18.10
N LEU A 251 2.44 24.63 19.36
CA LEU A 251 3.47 25.07 20.29
C LEU A 251 4.73 24.20 20.21
N SER A 252 5.76 24.58 20.97
CA SER A 252 7.05 23.88 21.10
C SER A 252 7.62 24.10 22.49
N TYR A 253 8.49 23.20 22.98
CA TYR A 253 9.25 23.39 24.23
C TYR A 253 10.44 24.35 24.09
N THR A 254 10.53 25.08 22.98
CA THR A 254 11.46 26.19 22.78
C THR A 254 10.78 27.33 22.01
N THR A 255 11.32 28.54 22.12
CA THR A 255 10.81 29.72 21.42
C THR A 255 11.59 29.98 20.14
N PHE A 256 10.92 30.59 19.16
CA PHE A 256 11.55 31.01 17.90
C PHE A 256 11.16 32.45 17.56
N THR A 257 12.07 33.18 16.93
CA THR A 257 11.80 34.49 16.32
C THR A 257 12.09 34.45 14.82
N LEU A 258 11.39 35.30 14.07
CA LEU A 258 11.62 35.51 12.64
C LEU A 258 12.34 36.85 12.43
N SER A 259 13.24 36.93 11.46
CA SER A 259 13.90 38.19 11.05
C SER A 259 14.28 38.16 9.56
N ASP A 260 14.65 39.32 9.02
CA ASP A 260 15.30 39.43 7.70
C ASP A 260 14.51 38.78 6.55
N LEU A 261 13.19 38.99 6.54
CA LEU A 261 12.30 38.53 5.48
C LEU A 261 12.71 39.16 4.13
N CYS A 262 13.14 38.31 3.21
CA CYS A 262 13.53 38.66 1.86
C CYS A 262 12.58 38.00 0.86
N VAL A 263 12.13 38.76 -0.13
CA VAL A 263 11.23 38.31 -1.19
C VAL A 263 11.84 38.72 -2.52
N GLU A 264 12.19 37.75 -3.35
CA GLU A 264 12.87 37.94 -4.63
C GLU A 264 12.06 37.34 -5.78
N GLU A 265 12.00 38.03 -6.92
CA GLU A 265 11.46 37.47 -8.18
C GLU A 265 12.63 37.12 -9.12
N HIS A 266 12.62 35.90 -9.65
CA HIS A 266 13.65 35.38 -10.57
C HIS A 266 13.01 34.79 -11.83
N GLY A 267 13.63 35.00 -13.00
CA GLY A 267 13.18 34.41 -14.28
C GLY A 267 12.35 35.36 -15.16
N GLU A 268 12.02 34.88 -16.36
CA GLU A 268 11.30 35.65 -17.39
C GLU A 268 9.78 35.54 -17.26
N SER A 269 9.04 36.30 -18.09
CA SER A 269 7.63 36.63 -17.84
C SER A 269 6.65 35.44 -17.76
N GLU A 270 7.01 34.26 -18.27
CA GLU A 270 6.19 33.04 -18.24
C GLU A 270 6.73 31.96 -17.28
N SER A 271 7.88 32.21 -16.64
CA SER A 271 8.58 31.26 -15.76
C SER A 271 9.03 31.87 -14.42
N LYS A 272 8.45 33.02 -14.04
CA LYS A 272 8.79 33.75 -12.81
C LYS A 272 8.62 32.90 -11.55
N LYS A 273 9.71 32.76 -10.81
CA LYS A 273 9.76 32.17 -9.46
C LYS A 273 9.79 33.27 -8.41
N LEU A 274 8.94 33.11 -7.40
CA LEU A 274 8.93 33.91 -6.18
C LEU A 274 9.71 33.14 -5.11
N ILE A 275 10.81 33.72 -4.64
CA ILE A 275 11.64 33.16 -3.57
C ILE A 275 11.37 33.94 -2.30
N VAL A 276 10.78 33.27 -1.30
CA VAL A 276 10.55 33.84 0.03
C VAL A 276 11.53 33.21 1.00
N SER A 277 12.41 34.02 1.60
CA SER A 277 13.41 33.59 2.57
C SER A 277 13.24 34.37 3.87
N VAL A 278 13.40 33.72 5.02
CA VAL A 278 13.38 34.38 6.34
C VAL A 278 14.40 33.73 7.26
N ASN A 279 15.08 34.52 8.07
CA ASN A 279 15.94 34.00 9.13
C ASN A 279 15.06 33.54 10.30
N VAL A 280 15.38 32.38 10.87
CA VAL A 280 14.69 31.79 12.02
C VAL A 280 15.72 31.56 13.11
N THR A 281 15.50 32.13 14.30
CA THR A 281 16.39 31.92 15.46
C THR A 281 15.68 31.10 16.51
N ASN A 282 16.30 30.05 17.03
CA ASN A 282 15.84 29.37 18.25
C ASN A 282 16.32 30.18 19.47
N THR A 283 15.39 30.85 20.14
CA THR A 283 15.68 31.76 21.26
C THR A 283 15.51 31.12 22.63
N GLY A 284 15.02 29.87 22.69
CA GLY A 284 14.86 29.12 23.93
C GLY A 284 15.99 28.15 24.22
N SER A 285 15.81 27.33 25.26
CA SER A 285 16.85 26.46 25.85
C SER A 285 16.86 25.02 25.32
N ARG A 286 15.96 24.64 24.40
CA ARG A 286 15.86 23.28 23.87
C ARG A 286 16.01 23.26 22.34
N SER A 287 16.61 22.20 21.80
CA SER A 287 16.55 21.93 20.36
C SER A 287 15.09 21.74 19.92
N GLY A 288 14.72 22.23 18.74
CA GLY A 288 13.35 22.14 18.25
C GLY A 288 13.23 22.42 16.76
N ALA A 289 12.03 22.27 16.23
CA ALA A 289 11.76 22.44 14.81
C ALA A 289 10.67 23.50 14.55
N ALA A 290 11.06 24.59 13.89
CA ALA A 290 10.15 25.66 13.48
C ALA A 290 9.49 25.33 12.13
N VAL A 291 8.23 25.75 11.94
CA VAL A 291 7.53 25.69 10.65
C VAL A 291 7.16 27.11 10.23
N VAL A 292 7.85 27.60 9.21
CA VAL A 292 7.58 28.89 8.56
C VAL A 292 6.51 28.69 7.50
N GLN A 293 5.46 29.50 7.52
CA GLN A 293 4.30 29.41 6.65
C GLN A 293 4.18 30.69 5.81
N VAL A 294 3.99 30.55 4.50
CA VAL A 294 3.94 31.65 3.53
C VAL A 294 2.53 31.73 2.93
N TYR A 295 1.86 32.84 3.22
CA TYR A 295 0.52 33.16 2.72
C TYR A 295 0.60 34.31 1.71
N ILE A 296 -0.31 34.30 0.74
CA ILE A 296 -0.50 35.37 -0.24
C ILE A 296 -1.88 35.99 -0.01
N LYS A 297 -1.94 37.30 0.22
CA LYS A 297 -3.16 38.11 0.18
C LYS A 297 -3.32 38.71 -1.22
N PRO A 298 -4.45 38.51 -1.91
CA PRO A 298 -4.68 39.07 -3.24
C PRO A 298 -5.07 40.57 -3.19
N PRO A 299 -5.01 41.28 -4.33
CA PRO A 299 -5.52 42.64 -4.46
C PRO A 299 -7.06 42.72 -4.52
N HIS A 300 -7.73 41.61 -4.83
CA HIS A 300 -9.20 41.55 -4.95
C HIS A 300 -9.90 41.72 -3.59
N PRO A 301 -11.09 42.35 -3.57
CA PRO A 301 -11.88 42.45 -2.35
C PRO A 301 -12.36 41.09 -1.85
N THR A 302 -12.64 41.03 -0.55
CA THR A 302 -13.40 39.92 0.05
C THR A 302 -14.89 40.09 -0.25
N PRO A 303 -15.71 39.02 -0.08
CA PRO A 303 -17.17 39.15 -0.15
C PRO A 303 -17.77 40.24 0.76
N LEU A 304 -17.09 40.59 1.86
CA LEU A 304 -17.53 41.65 2.79
C LEU A 304 -17.15 43.08 2.35
N THR A 305 -16.24 43.22 1.37
CA THR A 305 -15.70 44.52 0.93
C THR A 305 -15.90 44.77 -0.57
N ALA A 306 -16.56 43.86 -1.29
CA ALA A 306 -16.77 43.94 -2.72
C ALA A 306 -17.90 44.93 -3.09
N SER A 307 -17.75 45.58 -4.24
CA SER A 307 -18.74 46.46 -4.84
C SER A 307 -19.46 45.77 -6.00
N ALA A 308 -20.53 46.38 -6.51
CA ALA A 308 -21.23 45.92 -7.72
C ALA A 308 -20.39 46.04 -9.02
N LEU A 309 -19.15 46.55 -8.95
CA LEU A 309 -18.20 46.59 -10.06
C LEU A 309 -17.20 45.43 -10.04
N ASP A 310 -17.08 44.71 -8.91
CA ASP A 310 -16.10 43.65 -8.72
C ASP A 310 -16.65 42.32 -9.25
N THR A 311 -16.06 41.80 -10.33
CA THR A 311 -16.54 40.60 -11.03
C THR A 311 -16.07 39.28 -10.41
N ILE A 312 -15.29 39.35 -9.33
CA ILE A 312 -14.78 38.21 -8.56
C ILE A 312 -14.44 38.69 -7.14
N THR A 313 -14.55 37.79 -6.16
CA THR A 313 -14.09 38.03 -4.79
C THR A 313 -13.14 36.92 -4.35
N ARG A 314 -12.32 37.16 -3.32
CA ARG A 314 -11.37 36.15 -2.81
C ARG A 314 -11.32 36.11 -1.28
N SER A 315 -10.80 35.01 -0.76
CA SER A 315 -10.44 34.91 0.67
C SER A 315 -9.33 35.91 1.02
N SER A 316 -9.34 36.40 2.26
CA SER A 316 -8.43 37.48 2.71
C SER A 316 -6.93 37.17 2.56
N LYS A 317 -6.55 35.89 2.63
CA LYS A 317 -5.22 35.34 2.34
C LYS A 317 -5.30 33.83 2.10
N GLU A 318 -4.30 33.28 1.44
CA GLU A 318 -4.18 31.84 1.16
C GLU A 318 -2.75 31.34 1.40
N LEU A 319 -2.57 30.21 2.09
CA LEU A 319 -1.28 29.51 2.17
C LEU A 319 -0.86 29.07 0.75
N LYS A 320 0.36 29.40 0.34
CA LYS A 320 0.95 28.92 -0.93
C LYS A 320 2.22 28.08 -0.74
N GLY A 321 2.86 28.12 0.44
CA GLY A 321 3.96 27.20 0.77
C GLY A 321 4.42 27.29 2.23
N PHE A 322 5.30 26.39 2.64
CA PHE A 322 5.89 26.36 3.98
C PHE A 322 7.27 25.67 3.95
N ALA A 323 8.06 25.89 5.01
CA ALA A 323 9.33 25.20 5.23
C ALA A 323 9.48 24.83 6.72
N LYS A 324 10.01 23.65 7.01
CA LYS A 324 10.36 23.20 8.37
C LYS A 324 11.88 23.20 8.56
N ILE A 325 12.36 23.75 9.67
CA ILE A 325 13.79 23.87 9.98
C ILE A 325 14.07 23.45 11.42
N ASN A 326 15.05 22.58 11.61
CA ASN A 326 15.52 22.11 12.92
C ASN A 326 16.65 23.03 13.40
N LEU A 327 16.59 23.50 14.66
CA LEU A 327 17.58 24.40 15.24
C LEU A 327 17.89 24.00 16.68
N VAL A 328 19.18 23.95 17.02
CA VAL A 328 19.68 23.84 18.41
C VAL A 328 19.53 25.20 19.14
N PRO A 329 19.60 25.25 20.49
CA PRO A 329 19.48 26.50 21.23
C PRO A 329 20.43 27.60 20.74
N GLY A 330 19.93 28.82 20.57
CA GLY A 330 20.70 29.98 20.09
C GLY A 330 21.06 29.96 18.60
N ALA A 331 20.78 28.88 17.86
CA ALA A 331 21.11 28.82 16.43
C ALA A 331 20.14 29.65 15.57
N ASN A 332 20.70 30.33 14.57
CA ASN A 332 19.97 30.99 13.49
C ASN A 332 20.13 30.17 12.20
N GLY A 333 19.05 29.98 11.45
CA GLY A 333 19.07 29.34 10.14
C GLY A 333 18.01 29.94 9.21
N ARG A 334 18.31 29.98 7.91
CA ARG A 334 17.43 30.59 6.89
C ARG A 334 16.44 29.57 6.33
N ALA A 335 15.17 29.75 6.63
CA ALA A 335 14.09 29.05 5.95
C ALA A 335 13.86 29.66 4.55
N LYS A 336 13.60 28.82 3.55
CA LYS A 336 13.37 29.22 2.15
C LYS A 336 12.18 28.47 1.57
N VAL A 337 11.29 29.20 0.90
CA VAL A 337 10.16 28.66 0.14
C VAL A 337 10.27 29.21 -1.29
N GLU A 338 10.37 28.31 -2.28
CA GLU A 338 10.37 28.67 -3.70
C GLU A 338 8.97 28.39 -4.27
N LEU A 339 8.33 29.40 -4.84
CA LEU A 339 6.99 29.34 -5.42
C LEU A 339 7.04 29.73 -6.91
N ASP A 340 6.11 29.19 -7.69
CA ASP A 340 5.81 29.71 -9.03
C ASP A 340 4.84 30.89 -8.91
N VAL A 341 5.16 32.06 -9.50
CA VAL A 341 4.33 33.27 -9.35
C VAL A 341 2.92 33.01 -9.85
N LEU A 342 2.76 32.36 -11.01
CA LEU A 342 1.45 32.11 -11.60
C LEU A 342 0.55 31.29 -10.67
N ARG A 343 1.04 30.17 -10.12
CA ARG A 343 0.31 29.38 -9.11
C ARG A 343 0.10 30.11 -7.78
N ALA A 344 1.02 30.98 -7.37
CA ALA A 344 0.89 31.75 -6.14
C ALA A 344 -0.21 32.82 -6.22
N THR A 345 -0.43 33.41 -7.40
CA THR A 345 -1.39 34.51 -7.61
C THR A 345 -2.73 34.09 -8.22
N SER A 346 -2.82 32.94 -8.89
CA SER A 346 -4.01 32.55 -9.65
C SER A 346 -5.24 32.20 -8.81
N TYR A 347 -6.40 32.22 -9.46
CA TYR A 347 -7.69 31.66 -9.04
C TYR A 347 -8.39 31.04 -10.27
N TRP A 348 -9.42 30.22 -10.08
CA TRP A 348 -10.23 29.70 -11.19
C TRP A 348 -11.33 30.70 -11.57
N SER A 349 -11.46 31.04 -12.86
CA SER A 349 -12.50 31.95 -13.34
C SER A 349 -13.56 31.19 -14.12
N GLU A 350 -14.66 30.82 -13.47
CA GLU A 350 -15.76 30.05 -14.08
C GLU A 350 -16.32 30.71 -15.36
N ARG A 351 -16.44 32.04 -15.34
CA ARG A 351 -16.90 32.85 -16.47
C ARG A 351 -16.04 32.68 -17.73
N GLU A 352 -14.74 32.47 -17.57
CA GLU A 352 -13.78 32.48 -18.67
C GLU A 352 -13.20 31.07 -18.95
N ASP A 353 -13.44 30.10 -18.06
CA ASP A 353 -13.07 28.67 -18.10
C ASP A 353 -11.55 28.38 -18.06
N TYR A 354 -10.80 29.16 -17.27
CA TYR A 354 -9.38 28.90 -16.99
C TYR A 354 -8.87 29.55 -15.69
N TRP A 355 -7.62 29.21 -15.31
CA TRP A 355 -6.88 29.83 -14.22
C TRP A 355 -6.45 31.26 -14.58
N CYS A 356 -6.97 32.24 -13.87
CA CYS A 356 -6.65 33.66 -14.02
C CYS A 356 -5.67 34.12 -12.94
N SER A 357 -4.57 34.75 -13.35
CA SER A 357 -3.75 35.62 -12.48
C SER A 357 -3.93 37.06 -12.94
N ASP A 358 -4.62 37.86 -12.15
CA ASP A 358 -4.83 39.28 -12.47
C ASP A 358 -3.59 40.13 -12.26
N ALA A 359 -3.60 41.31 -12.91
CA ALA A 359 -2.63 42.35 -12.67
C ALA A 359 -3.04 43.18 -11.45
N GLY A 360 -2.22 43.17 -10.41
CA GLY A 360 -2.43 43.92 -9.19
C GLY A 360 -1.44 43.54 -8.10
N ASP A 361 -1.62 44.10 -6.91
CA ASP A 361 -0.65 44.04 -5.83
C ASP A 361 -0.95 42.89 -4.86
N TYR A 362 -0.09 41.87 -4.88
CA TYR A 362 -0.18 40.74 -3.96
C TYR A 362 0.72 40.97 -2.74
N THR A 363 0.19 40.78 -1.52
CA THR A 363 0.97 40.89 -0.29
C THR A 363 1.46 39.50 0.16
N VAL A 364 2.77 39.34 0.34
CA VAL A 364 3.37 38.15 0.95
C VAL A 364 3.32 38.31 2.48
N LEU A 365 2.75 37.34 3.17
CA LEU A 365 2.64 37.28 4.63
C LEU A 365 3.38 36.03 5.13
N VAL A 366 4.22 36.18 6.15
CA VAL A 366 5.03 35.07 6.71
C VAL A 366 4.81 34.98 8.21
N GLY A 367 4.62 33.76 8.73
CA GLY A 367 4.37 33.52 10.14
C GLY A 367 4.52 32.04 10.54
N MET A 368 4.04 31.69 11.73
CA MET A 368 4.09 30.32 12.28
C MET A 368 2.70 29.70 12.57
N SER A 369 1.63 30.38 12.13
CA SER A 369 0.22 29.98 12.07
C SER A 369 -0.53 31.00 11.20
N SER A 370 -1.77 30.75 10.76
CA SER A 370 -2.54 31.73 9.98
C SER A 370 -2.85 33.02 10.77
N ARG A 371 -3.00 32.94 12.10
CA ARG A 371 -3.20 34.10 13.00
C ARG A 371 -1.99 34.49 13.85
N TYR A 372 -0.92 33.68 13.89
CA TYR A 372 0.35 34.11 14.51
C TYR A 372 1.25 34.81 13.49
N VAL A 373 1.13 36.14 13.46
CA VAL A 373 2.01 37.06 12.74
C VAL A 373 2.94 37.70 13.77
N ASP A 374 4.25 37.59 13.56
CA ASP A 374 5.26 38.22 14.41
C ASP A 374 5.21 39.75 14.20
N PRO A 375 5.13 40.59 15.25
CA PRO A 375 5.04 42.05 15.09
C PRO A 375 6.27 42.67 14.40
N SER A 376 7.35 41.92 14.20
CA SER A 376 8.50 42.32 13.38
C SER A 376 8.27 42.20 11.86
N THR A 377 7.04 41.93 11.37
CA THR A 377 6.73 41.87 9.92
C THR A 377 7.25 43.08 9.15
N SER A 378 8.30 42.86 8.37
CA SER A 378 8.91 43.89 7.54
C SER A 378 8.02 44.19 6.33
N LEU A 379 7.49 45.41 6.32
CA LEU A 379 6.93 46.01 5.12
C LEU A 379 8.12 46.51 4.29
N LEU A 380 8.29 45.98 3.08
CA LEU A 380 9.41 46.31 2.20
C LEU A 380 9.30 47.79 1.75
N SER A 381 10.43 48.48 1.61
CA SER A 381 10.56 49.70 0.80
C SER A 381 11.74 49.54 -0.17
N ASN A 382 11.78 50.35 -1.23
CA ASN A 382 13.04 50.88 -1.73
C ASN A 382 12.89 52.37 -1.58
N ASP A 383 13.81 53.01 -0.88
CA ASP A 383 13.83 54.46 -0.84
C ASP A 383 14.45 54.98 -2.15
N ASN A 384 13.69 55.82 -2.83
CA ASN A 384 14.19 57.03 -3.46
C ASN A 384 13.14 58.12 -3.15
N GLU A 385 13.62 59.31 -2.84
CA GLU A 385 12.87 60.44 -2.25
C GLU A 385 11.69 60.90 -3.15
N ALA A 386 10.58 61.48 -2.66
CA ALA A 386 10.30 62.08 -1.34
C ALA A 386 8.78 62.16 -0.99
N ASP A 387 8.52 62.72 0.20
CA ASP A 387 7.32 63.44 0.68
C ASP A 387 6.13 62.64 1.30
N GLU A 388 5.40 63.31 2.21
CA GLU A 388 4.61 62.67 3.27
C GLU A 388 3.08 62.72 3.11
N SER A 389 2.40 61.65 3.57
CA SER A 389 1.14 61.76 4.32
C SER A 389 0.88 60.50 5.16
N ILE A 390 0.15 60.63 6.27
CA ILE A 390 -0.03 59.58 7.30
C ILE A 390 -1.52 59.26 7.49
N THR A 391 -1.88 57.98 7.60
CA THR A 391 -3.21 57.50 8.00
C THR A 391 -3.16 56.70 9.31
N ALA A 392 -4.29 56.65 10.03
CA ALA A 392 -4.32 56.37 11.47
C ALA A 392 -4.31 54.87 11.89
N ARG A 393 -3.79 53.98 11.04
CA ARG A 393 -3.36 52.62 11.41
C ARG A 393 -2.02 52.37 10.72
N GLY A 394 -1.05 51.84 11.46
CA GLY A 394 0.39 51.88 11.11
C GLY A 394 0.83 50.95 9.98
N GLU A 395 0.21 51.08 8.80
CA GLU A 395 0.48 50.27 7.61
C GLU A 395 1.24 51.10 6.56
N LYS A 396 2.28 50.53 5.95
CA LYS A 396 3.02 51.08 4.80
C LYS A 396 3.12 50.00 3.72
N VAL A 397 2.41 50.16 2.61
CA VAL A 397 2.23 49.09 1.61
C VAL A 397 3.41 49.00 0.63
N ARG A 398 3.73 47.79 0.15
CA ARG A 398 4.53 47.60 -1.06
C ARG A 398 3.94 46.54 -1.99
N GLN A 399 4.29 46.66 -3.27
CA GLN A 399 3.51 46.16 -4.40
C GLN A 399 4.26 45.11 -5.22
N LEU A 400 3.64 43.95 -5.42
CA LEU A 400 4.15 42.85 -6.25
C LEU A 400 3.43 42.88 -7.62
N SER A 401 3.88 43.81 -8.48
CA SER A 401 3.15 44.20 -9.70
C SER A 401 3.24 43.17 -10.82
N THR A 402 2.31 42.23 -10.82
CA THR A 402 2.07 41.32 -11.95
C THR A 402 1.58 42.08 -13.18
N ARG A 403 2.20 41.87 -14.34
CA ARG A 403 1.64 42.28 -15.63
C ARG A 403 0.73 41.16 -16.13
N ALA A 404 -0.54 41.46 -16.41
CA ALA A 404 -1.47 40.50 -16.99
C ALA A 404 -0.85 39.81 -18.22
N CYS A 405 -1.07 38.49 -18.32
CA CYS A 405 -0.53 37.67 -19.41
C CYS A 405 -1.06 38.12 -20.78
N ASP A 406 -0.36 37.79 -21.85
CA ASP A 406 -0.68 38.32 -23.17
C ASP A 406 -2.04 37.84 -23.72
N ALA A 407 -2.57 36.71 -23.25
CA ALA A 407 -3.96 36.29 -23.49
C ALA A 407 -4.97 37.30 -22.89
N CYS A 408 -4.74 37.80 -21.66
CA CYS A 408 -5.57 38.83 -21.05
C CYS A 408 -5.38 40.20 -21.70
N ARG A 409 -4.17 40.54 -22.16
CA ARG A 409 -3.93 41.78 -22.95
C ARG A 409 -4.67 41.75 -24.28
N ALA A 410 -4.70 40.59 -24.95
CA ALA A 410 -5.45 40.40 -26.19
C ALA A 410 -6.97 40.61 -26.00
N ARG A 411 -7.53 40.25 -24.83
CA ARG A 411 -8.94 40.55 -24.48
C ARG A 411 -9.15 42.04 -24.16
N ARG A 412 -8.28 42.70 -23.36
CA ARG A 412 -8.38 44.14 -23.05
C ARG A 412 -8.34 45.07 -24.28
N ARG A 413 -7.73 44.63 -25.40
CA ARG A 413 -7.78 45.38 -26.68
C ARG A 413 -9.13 45.34 -27.41
N LYS A 414 -10.09 44.50 -27.01
CA LYS A 414 -11.40 44.39 -27.68
C LYS A 414 -12.51 45.25 -27.08
N THR A 415 -12.33 45.82 -25.89
CA THR A 415 -13.40 46.53 -25.14
C THR A 415 -13.37 48.05 -25.25
N THR A 416 -12.51 48.63 -26.10
CA THR A 416 -12.43 50.09 -26.33
C THR A 416 -13.43 50.62 -27.36
N GLN A 417 -14.67 50.13 -27.32
CA GLN A 417 -15.82 50.73 -28.02
C GLN A 417 -17.01 50.78 -27.06
N PRO A 418 -17.61 51.96 -26.79
CA PRO A 418 -18.83 52.05 -26.01
C PRO A 418 -20.02 51.52 -26.84
N PRO A 419 -20.90 50.67 -26.27
CA PRO A 419 -22.17 50.34 -26.89
C PRO A 419 -23.02 51.62 -27.07
N ALA A 420 -23.66 51.76 -28.23
CA ALA A 420 -24.59 52.86 -28.48
C ALA A 420 -25.85 52.72 -27.62
N ALA A 421 -26.40 53.84 -27.16
CA ALA A 421 -27.61 53.85 -26.34
C ALA A 421 -28.85 53.44 -27.15
N ILE A 422 -29.64 52.53 -26.61
CA ILE A 422 -31.01 52.21 -27.04
C ILE A 422 -31.89 52.18 -25.78
N SER A 423 -33.01 52.88 -25.82
CA SER A 423 -33.97 53.02 -24.71
C SER A 423 -35.08 51.94 -24.80
N PRO A 424 -35.78 51.63 -23.69
CA PRO A 424 -36.69 50.49 -23.63
C PRO A 424 -38.14 50.80 -24.00
N GLU A 425 -38.83 49.83 -24.59
CA GLU A 425 -40.30 49.73 -24.62
C GLU A 425 -40.74 48.29 -24.29
N LEU A 426 -41.98 48.12 -23.83
CA LEU A 426 -42.52 46.89 -23.26
C LEU A 426 -43.91 46.54 -23.86
N HIS A 427 -44.42 45.38 -23.44
CA HIS A 427 -45.74 44.75 -23.68
C HIS A 427 -45.77 43.70 -24.81
N VAL A 428 -46.08 42.41 -24.58
CA VAL A 428 -47.11 41.67 -23.79
C VAL A 428 -48.39 41.41 -24.60
N GLU A 429 -48.73 40.13 -24.81
CA GLU A 429 -50.09 39.59 -24.58
C GLU A 429 -50.16 38.03 -24.58
N SER A 430 -50.82 37.50 -23.53
CA SER A 430 -51.81 36.40 -23.39
C SER A 430 -51.79 35.10 -24.26
N PRO A 431 -52.21 33.96 -23.68
CA PRO A 431 -53.63 33.52 -23.76
C PRO A 431 -54.25 32.86 -22.49
N THR A 432 -55.58 32.85 -22.36
CA THR A 432 -56.46 32.23 -21.29
C THR A 432 -57.89 31.98 -21.86
N HIS A 433 -58.90 31.35 -21.23
CA HIS A 433 -59.12 30.48 -20.03
C HIS A 433 -59.21 28.98 -20.52
N TYR A 434 -59.80 27.93 -19.92
CA TYR A 434 -60.72 27.59 -18.79
C TYR A 434 -60.24 26.25 -18.18
N GLU A 435 -60.27 25.95 -16.88
CA GLU A 435 -61.34 25.89 -15.84
C GLU A 435 -62.20 24.61 -15.85
N GLU A 436 -62.06 23.81 -14.79
CA GLU A 436 -63.16 23.35 -13.91
C GLU A 436 -62.57 23.02 -12.51
N ASP A 437 -63.39 23.05 -11.45
CA ASP A 437 -62.97 23.27 -10.05
C ASP A 437 -63.05 22.05 -9.10
N GLU A 438 -62.34 22.12 -7.96
CA GLU A 438 -62.85 21.92 -6.58
C GLU A 438 -61.78 21.42 -5.55
N THR A 439 -61.15 22.38 -4.85
CA THR A 439 -61.11 22.58 -3.37
C THR A 439 -61.49 21.42 -2.40
N LEU A 440 -60.92 21.23 -1.19
CA LEU A 440 -59.81 21.87 -0.44
C LEU A 440 -59.32 20.97 0.75
N HIS A 441 -58.37 21.47 1.57
CA HIS A 441 -57.75 20.85 2.76
C HIS A 441 -58.68 20.51 3.95
N THR A 442 -58.25 19.60 4.85
CA THR A 442 -57.91 19.87 6.29
C THR A 442 -57.34 18.63 7.03
N GLU A 443 -57.18 18.69 8.37
CA GLU A 443 -56.20 17.94 9.18
C GLU A 443 -56.75 16.76 10.03
N VAL A 444 -55.86 15.81 10.41
CA VAL A 444 -55.69 15.11 11.72
C VAL A 444 -56.93 14.98 12.65
N PRO A 445 -57.40 13.76 13.06
CA PRO A 445 -56.63 12.89 14.00
C PRO A 445 -56.89 11.35 13.94
N THR A 446 -56.31 10.62 14.92
CA THR A 446 -56.51 9.21 15.30
C THR A 446 -57.66 9.03 16.33
N PRO A 447 -58.00 7.84 16.89
CA PRO A 447 -57.80 6.40 16.52
C PRO A 447 -59.15 5.59 16.53
N LEU A 448 -59.08 4.26 16.76
CA LEU A 448 -60.17 3.26 16.93
C LEU A 448 -60.77 2.70 15.61
N GLY A 449 -61.21 1.43 15.52
CA GLY A 449 -61.22 0.36 16.53
C GLY A 449 -61.59 -1.02 15.93
N ASN A 450 -61.69 -2.06 16.78
CA ASN A 450 -61.90 -3.46 16.38
C ASN A 450 -63.23 -3.74 15.66
N SER A 451 -63.21 -4.60 14.62
CA SER A 451 -64.27 -5.61 14.44
C SER A 451 -63.79 -6.85 13.67
N HIS A 452 -64.30 -8.00 14.09
CA HIS A 452 -64.01 -9.32 13.51
C HIS A 452 -64.53 -9.47 12.08
N LEU A 453 -63.88 -10.34 11.29
CA LEU A 453 -64.61 -11.27 10.44
C LEU A 453 -63.90 -12.62 10.37
N SER A 454 -64.51 -13.65 10.96
CA SER A 454 -64.01 -15.01 11.01
C SER A 454 -64.71 -15.90 10.00
N LEU A 455 -63.96 -16.66 9.20
CA LEU A 455 -64.43 -17.91 8.60
C LEU A 455 -63.34 -18.97 8.72
N ALA A 456 -63.73 -20.15 9.21
CA ALA A 456 -62.85 -21.29 9.39
C ALA A 456 -63.57 -22.59 9.02
N PHE A 457 -62.90 -23.44 8.24
CA PHE A 457 -63.03 -24.90 8.12
C PHE A 457 -61.69 -25.35 7.49
N GLY A 458 -60.97 -26.33 8.03
CA GLY A 458 -61.26 -27.78 7.95
C GLY A 458 -60.53 -28.38 6.73
N SER A 459 -59.82 -29.50 6.78
CA SER A 459 -59.75 -30.57 7.78
C SER A 459 -58.45 -31.41 7.66
N SER A 460 -58.34 -32.51 8.42
CA SER A 460 -57.23 -33.49 8.48
C SER A 460 -57.78 -34.80 9.13
N PRO A 461 -57.09 -35.97 9.17
CA PRO A 461 -55.86 -36.44 8.51
C PRO A 461 -56.07 -37.75 7.70
N ASN A 462 -54.99 -38.36 7.18
CA ASN A 462 -54.78 -39.83 7.26
C ASN A 462 -53.33 -40.24 6.86
N ALA A 463 -52.88 -41.40 7.36
CA ALA A 463 -51.57 -42.02 7.10
C ALA A 463 -51.72 -43.38 6.37
N PRO A 464 -50.63 -44.12 6.02
CA PRO A 464 -49.96 -44.95 7.05
C PRO A 464 -48.43 -45.11 6.89
N SER A 465 -47.79 -45.57 7.96
CA SER A 465 -46.41 -46.09 7.97
C SER A 465 -46.37 -47.63 7.92
N PRO A 466 -45.26 -48.23 7.45
CA PRO A 466 -44.85 -49.57 7.87
C PRO A 466 -43.53 -49.54 8.65
N SER A 467 -43.37 -50.45 9.60
CA SER A 467 -42.20 -50.55 10.48
C SER A 467 -41.44 -51.86 10.29
N ARG A 468 -40.11 -51.85 10.50
CA ARG A 468 -39.36 -53.00 11.06
C ARG A 468 -37.91 -52.66 11.45
N ALA A 469 -37.62 -52.86 12.73
CA ALA A 469 -36.31 -53.27 13.25
C ALA A 469 -36.35 -54.82 13.47
N PRO A 470 -35.31 -55.50 13.99
CA PRO A 470 -33.97 -55.03 14.38
C PRO A 470 -32.80 -55.89 13.86
N ILE A 471 -31.58 -55.35 13.91
CA ILE A 471 -30.33 -56.13 14.08
C ILE A 471 -29.45 -55.40 15.11
N HIS A 472 -28.93 -56.12 16.10
CA HIS A 472 -27.92 -55.68 17.07
C HIS A 472 -26.97 -56.86 17.35
N SER A 473 -25.75 -56.52 17.83
CA SER A 473 -24.58 -57.39 18.05
C SER A 473 -24.05 -58.10 16.79
N HIS A 474 -22.75 -58.08 16.47
CA HIS A 474 -21.56 -57.88 17.33
C HIS A 474 -20.49 -56.94 16.73
N VAL A 475 -19.75 -56.30 17.65
CA VAL A 475 -18.30 -56.00 17.63
C VAL A 475 -17.64 -55.61 16.28
N ALA A 476 -17.39 -54.30 16.18
CA ALA A 476 -16.26 -53.60 15.57
C ALA A 476 -15.22 -54.36 14.71
N HIS A 477 -14.87 -53.73 13.58
CA HIS A 477 -13.47 -53.58 13.19
C HIS A 477 -13.13 -52.10 12.97
N PHE A 478 -12.11 -51.62 13.69
CA PHE A 478 -11.50 -50.30 13.48
C PHE A 478 -10.56 -50.35 12.27
N ILE A 479 -10.64 -49.32 11.42
CA ILE A 479 -9.47 -48.69 10.77
C ILE A 479 -9.78 -47.19 10.75
N GLN A 480 -9.07 -46.31 11.44
CA GLN A 480 -8.14 -46.44 12.56
C GLN A 480 -8.07 -45.03 13.19
N PRO A 481 -7.61 -44.82 14.44
CA PRO A 481 -6.65 -43.73 14.58
C PRO A 481 -5.50 -44.06 13.64
N GLN A 482 -5.37 -43.34 12.52
CA GLN A 482 -4.04 -43.27 11.88
C GLN A 482 -3.10 -42.81 12.99
N ASN A 483 -1.90 -43.41 13.12
CA ASN A 483 -1.04 -43.22 14.29
C ASN A 483 -0.60 -41.74 14.46
N VAL A 484 -1.47 -40.93 15.05
CA VAL A 484 -1.26 -40.47 16.43
C VAL A 484 -1.09 -41.72 17.30
N GLU A 485 0.08 -42.34 17.15
CA GLU A 485 0.91 -42.63 18.31
C GLU A 485 0.84 -41.41 19.22
N LEU A 486 0.99 -41.62 20.52
CA LEU A 486 1.59 -40.56 21.31
C LEU A 486 3.10 -40.62 20.97
N PHE A 487 3.60 -40.04 19.85
CA PHE A 487 3.50 -38.62 19.47
C PHE A 487 2.75 -37.76 20.49
N GLU A 488 3.22 -37.86 21.74
CA GLU A 488 3.75 -36.69 22.40
C GLU A 488 4.23 -35.70 21.32
N HIS A 489 3.62 -34.51 21.20
CA HIS A 489 4.10 -33.49 20.29
C HIS A 489 5.45 -32.98 20.83
N GLN A 490 6.52 -33.73 20.54
CA GLN A 490 7.84 -33.49 21.10
C GLN A 490 8.42 -32.18 20.57
N SER A 491 8.03 -31.71 19.38
CA SER A 491 8.13 -30.29 19.01
C SER A 491 6.83 -29.75 18.42
N GLN A 492 6.58 -28.46 18.63
CA GLN A 492 5.51 -27.72 17.98
C GLN A 492 5.71 -27.59 16.45
N THR A 493 6.92 -27.84 15.92
CA THR A 493 7.16 -27.85 14.45
C THR A 493 6.35 -28.91 13.71
N ASP A 494 5.89 -29.97 14.40
CA ASP A 494 5.04 -31.01 13.83
C ASP A 494 3.63 -30.50 13.43
N GLU A 495 3.26 -29.25 13.78
CA GLU A 495 2.10 -28.56 13.17
C GLU A 495 2.30 -28.22 11.68
N ILE A 496 3.54 -28.17 11.19
CA ILE A 496 3.84 -27.83 9.78
C ILE A 496 4.09 -29.09 8.97
N CYS A 497 4.99 -29.95 9.43
CA CYS A 497 5.32 -31.25 8.84
C CYS A 497 6.11 -32.09 9.86
N PRO A 498 6.17 -33.43 9.70
CA PRO A 498 6.93 -34.28 10.61
C PRO A 498 8.39 -33.85 10.71
N ARG A 499 8.96 -33.90 11.92
CA ARG A 499 10.33 -33.44 12.22
C ARG A 499 11.41 -33.85 11.22
N SER A 500 11.35 -35.04 10.61
CA SER A 500 12.30 -35.48 9.57
C SER A 500 12.23 -34.66 8.28
N LEU A 501 11.03 -34.29 7.82
CA LEU A 501 10.85 -33.36 6.70
C LEU A 501 11.18 -31.93 7.12
N PHE A 502 10.85 -31.52 8.35
CA PHE A 502 11.22 -30.20 8.86
C PHE A 502 12.74 -30.00 8.85
N MET A 503 13.52 -30.98 9.32
CA MET A 503 14.98 -30.96 9.26
C MET A 503 15.50 -30.93 7.82
N THR A 504 14.84 -31.60 6.87
CA THR A 504 15.19 -31.52 5.44
C THR A 504 15.00 -30.09 4.90
N ILE A 505 13.93 -29.40 5.30
CA ILE A 505 13.68 -27.99 4.93
C ILE A 505 14.73 -27.07 5.58
N MET A 506 15.18 -27.35 6.81
CA MET A 506 16.26 -26.59 7.45
C MET A 506 17.62 -26.82 6.77
N THR A 507 17.93 -28.04 6.32
CA THR A 507 19.11 -28.31 5.49
C THR A 507 19.02 -27.59 4.14
N ASP A 508 17.86 -27.62 3.47
CA ASP A 508 17.66 -26.89 2.22
C ASP A 508 17.81 -25.37 2.36
N TYR A 509 17.45 -24.80 3.52
CA TYR A 509 17.79 -23.40 3.85
C TYR A 509 19.31 -23.18 3.90
N ILE A 510 20.05 -24.01 4.65
CA ILE A 510 21.52 -23.89 4.80
C ILE A 510 22.21 -24.04 3.44
N ASP A 511 21.81 -25.02 2.63
CA ASP A 511 22.50 -25.38 1.39
C ASP A 511 22.17 -24.42 0.23
N HIS A 512 20.92 -23.96 0.11
CA HIS A 512 20.46 -23.16 -1.05
C HIS A 512 20.21 -21.67 -0.77
N ILE A 513 19.83 -21.28 0.46
CA ILE A 513 19.23 -19.95 0.73
C ILE A 513 20.09 -19.09 1.66
N TYR A 514 20.75 -19.69 2.66
CA TYR A 514 21.60 -18.97 3.62
C TYR A 514 22.59 -17.98 2.96
N PRO A 515 23.27 -18.29 1.84
CA PRO A 515 24.15 -17.33 1.17
C PRO A 515 23.47 -16.04 0.66
N LEU A 516 22.15 -16.07 0.44
CA LEU A 516 21.34 -14.95 -0.04
C LEU A 516 20.61 -14.25 1.12
N VAL A 517 20.20 -15.02 2.13
CA VAL A 517 19.46 -14.55 3.33
C VAL A 517 20.16 -15.03 4.60
N PRO A 518 21.37 -14.50 4.93
CA PRO A 518 22.18 -14.94 6.06
C PRO A 518 21.71 -14.29 7.38
N VAL A 519 20.48 -14.62 7.80
CA VAL A 519 19.81 -14.06 8.98
C VAL A 519 20.07 -14.82 10.27
N VAL A 520 20.93 -15.84 10.23
CA VAL A 520 21.33 -16.66 11.39
C VAL A 520 22.85 -16.77 11.45
N HIS A 521 23.35 -17.18 12.62
CA HIS A 521 24.77 -17.53 12.80
C HIS A 521 24.91 -19.05 12.65
N LEU A 522 25.61 -19.53 11.61
CA LEU A 522 25.56 -20.96 11.22
C LEU A 522 25.92 -21.95 12.35
N PRO A 523 27.02 -21.76 13.12
CA PRO A 523 27.33 -22.64 14.26
C PRO A 523 26.23 -22.68 15.32
N THR A 524 25.71 -21.52 15.71
CA THR A 524 24.63 -21.41 16.71
C THR A 524 23.33 -22.01 16.18
N PHE A 525 22.99 -21.79 14.91
CA PHE A 525 21.80 -22.33 14.27
C PHE A 525 21.84 -23.87 14.16
N ARG A 526 22.97 -24.44 13.72
CA ARG A 526 23.20 -25.89 13.69
C ARG A 526 23.12 -26.50 15.10
N ASN A 527 23.69 -25.84 16.11
CA ASN A 527 23.59 -26.28 17.51
C ASN A 527 22.15 -26.22 18.05
N ASP A 528 21.44 -25.11 17.84
CA ASP A 528 20.08 -24.90 18.31
C ASP A 528 19.09 -25.88 17.65
N LEU A 529 19.32 -26.25 16.37
CA LEU A 529 18.62 -27.34 15.69
C LEU A 529 18.95 -28.72 16.30
N ALA A 530 20.24 -29.04 16.46
CA ALA A 530 20.67 -30.35 16.96
C ALA A 530 20.26 -30.61 18.43
N SER A 531 20.13 -29.55 19.23
CA SER A 531 19.62 -29.60 20.61
C SER A 531 18.10 -29.51 20.70
N ASN A 532 17.38 -29.36 19.58
CA ASN A 532 15.93 -29.15 19.51
C ASN A 532 15.43 -28.00 20.39
N LYS A 533 16.16 -26.88 20.38
CA LYS A 533 15.90 -25.70 21.22
C LYS A 533 14.57 -25.01 20.92
N ASP A 534 13.98 -25.26 19.75
CA ASP A 534 12.60 -24.87 19.41
C ASP A 534 11.52 -25.51 20.30
N ILE A 535 11.86 -26.53 21.10
CA ILE A 535 10.98 -27.10 22.13
C ILE A 535 10.94 -26.20 23.38
N THR A 536 12.02 -25.46 23.66
CA THR A 536 12.23 -24.76 24.94
C THR A 536 12.37 -23.25 24.84
N ASP A 537 12.73 -22.71 23.67
CA ASP A 537 12.83 -21.28 23.37
C ASP A 537 11.87 -20.88 22.24
N LEU A 538 10.92 -20.01 22.58
CA LEU A 538 9.90 -19.51 21.68
C LEU A 538 10.48 -18.66 20.53
N ASP A 539 11.53 -17.86 20.79
CA ASP A 539 12.19 -17.08 19.74
C ASP A 539 12.94 -18.00 18.75
N THR A 540 13.46 -19.15 19.20
CA THR A 540 14.00 -20.20 18.31
C THR A 540 12.89 -20.81 17.46
N LEU A 541 11.76 -21.20 18.05
CA LEU A 541 10.64 -21.81 17.33
C LEU A 541 10.10 -20.89 16.25
N LEU A 542 9.79 -19.63 16.59
CA LEU A 542 9.28 -18.62 15.66
C LEU A 542 10.25 -18.39 14.49
N LEU A 543 11.56 -18.34 14.77
CA LEU A 543 12.61 -18.23 13.76
C LEU A 543 12.63 -19.45 12.83
N PHE A 544 12.63 -20.69 13.36
CA PHE A 544 12.63 -21.91 12.55
C PHE A 544 11.38 -22.01 11.65
N VAL A 545 10.20 -21.68 12.19
CA VAL A 545 8.93 -21.65 11.42
C VAL A 545 8.98 -20.61 10.30
N SER A 546 9.55 -19.42 10.57
CA SER A 546 9.75 -18.40 9.52
C SER A 546 10.73 -18.84 8.43
N ILE A 547 11.79 -19.57 8.78
CA ILE A 547 12.78 -20.09 7.84
C ILE A 547 12.15 -21.20 6.97
N ALA A 548 11.27 -22.02 7.53
CA ALA A 548 10.49 -22.98 6.74
C ALA A 548 9.57 -22.26 5.73
N SER A 549 8.92 -21.16 6.16
CA SER A 549 8.11 -20.30 5.29
C SER A 549 8.93 -19.66 4.15
N LEU A 550 10.11 -19.13 4.46
CA LEU A 550 11.07 -18.59 3.50
C LEU A 550 11.48 -19.65 2.47
N THR A 551 11.80 -20.86 2.93
CA THR A 551 12.32 -21.95 2.10
C THR A 551 11.27 -22.49 1.13
N VAL A 552 10.04 -22.71 1.60
CA VAL A 552 8.90 -23.10 0.75
C VAL A 552 8.53 -21.96 -0.24
N GLY A 553 8.77 -20.70 0.13
CA GLY A 553 8.62 -19.56 -0.76
C GLY A 553 9.63 -19.55 -1.92
N LEU A 554 10.92 -19.69 -1.58
CA LEU A 554 12.04 -19.54 -2.52
C LEU A 554 12.39 -20.80 -3.33
N LEU A 555 11.98 -22.01 -2.92
CA LEU A 555 12.26 -23.26 -3.65
C LEU A 555 10.98 -23.94 -4.21
N PRO A 556 10.30 -23.34 -5.23
CA PRO A 556 9.17 -23.97 -5.92
C PRO A 556 9.40 -25.45 -6.30
N SER A 557 10.54 -25.78 -6.91
CA SER A 557 10.84 -27.12 -7.43
C SER A 557 11.01 -28.19 -6.35
N LYS A 558 11.37 -27.79 -5.11
CA LYS A 558 11.46 -28.71 -3.97
C LYS A 558 10.09 -29.01 -3.36
N PHE A 559 9.08 -28.16 -3.54
CA PHE A 559 7.79 -28.33 -2.85
C PHE A 559 7.09 -29.64 -3.20
N ASP A 560 7.13 -30.08 -4.45
CA ASP A 560 6.55 -31.37 -4.86
C ASP A 560 7.24 -32.54 -4.14
N SER A 561 8.54 -32.42 -3.84
CA SER A 561 9.29 -33.41 -3.05
C SER A 561 8.91 -33.37 -1.58
N TYR A 562 8.73 -32.18 -0.99
CA TYR A 562 8.23 -32.03 0.39
C TYR A 562 6.81 -32.61 0.52
N HIS A 563 5.93 -32.29 -0.42
CA HIS A 563 4.55 -32.78 -0.46
C HIS A 563 4.48 -34.30 -0.65
N ALA A 564 5.38 -34.89 -1.47
CA ALA A 564 5.48 -36.34 -1.62
C ALA A 564 5.97 -37.06 -0.34
N LEU A 565 6.74 -36.38 0.52
CA LEU A 565 7.24 -36.92 1.78
C LEU A 565 6.22 -36.78 2.93
N ALA A 566 5.50 -35.66 3.02
CA ALA A 566 4.38 -35.49 3.96
C ALA A 566 3.34 -34.46 3.47
N ALA A 567 2.28 -34.94 2.83
CA ALA A 567 1.19 -34.12 2.29
C ALA A 567 0.23 -33.57 3.39
N ARG A 568 0.68 -32.57 4.17
CA ARG A 568 -0.19 -31.86 5.14
C ARG A 568 -0.96 -30.68 4.51
N PHE A 569 -0.36 -29.97 3.56
CA PHE A 569 -0.95 -28.80 2.90
C PHE A 569 -0.78 -28.90 1.39
N GLY A 570 -1.88 -28.82 0.63
CA GLY A 570 -1.88 -29.04 -0.82
C GLY A 570 -1.24 -27.93 -1.69
N THR A 571 -0.81 -26.80 -1.10
CA THR A 571 -0.15 -25.71 -1.84
C THR A 571 0.88 -24.97 -1.00
N ARG A 572 1.90 -24.39 -1.66
CA ARG A 572 2.92 -23.51 -1.04
C ARG A 572 2.28 -22.36 -0.25
N THR A 573 1.25 -21.74 -0.84
CA THR A 573 0.50 -20.63 -0.23
C THR A 573 -0.18 -21.05 1.07
N ALA A 574 -0.77 -22.26 1.13
CA ALA A 574 -1.36 -22.78 2.36
C ALA A 574 -0.29 -23.03 3.44
N THR A 575 0.84 -23.64 3.11
CA THR A 575 1.96 -23.86 4.04
C THR A 575 2.49 -22.53 4.60
N ILE A 576 2.75 -21.54 3.74
CA ILE A 576 3.26 -20.21 4.12
C ILE A 576 2.24 -19.44 4.98
N SER A 577 0.95 -19.54 4.64
CA SER A 577 -0.13 -18.97 5.45
C SER A 577 -0.18 -19.60 6.83
N HIS A 578 -0.01 -20.92 6.94
CA HIS A 578 -0.02 -21.63 8.22
C HIS A 578 1.19 -21.29 9.08
N CYS A 579 2.41 -21.27 8.53
CA CYS A 579 3.60 -20.80 9.25
C CYS A 579 3.40 -19.36 9.77
N SER A 580 2.82 -18.48 8.95
CA SER A 580 2.51 -17.11 9.34
C SER A 580 1.47 -17.03 10.46
N GLN A 581 0.40 -17.83 10.39
CA GLN A 581 -0.63 -17.91 11.43
C GLN A 581 -0.07 -18.44 12.75
N MET A 582 0.76 -19.49 12.70
CA MET A 582 1.46 -20.04 13.85
C MET A 582 2.37 -18.99 14.50
N CYS A 583 3.16 -18.26 13.70
CA CYS A 583 4.04 -17.20 14.19
C CYS A 583 3.33 -15.94 14.72
N ILE A 584 2.02 -15.78 14.47
CA ILE A 584 1.20 -14.73 15.09
C ILE A 584 0.53 -15.28 16.36
N ARG A 585 -0.10 -16.46 16.26
CA ARG A 585 -0.84 -17.14 17.34
C ARG A 585 0.01 -17.44 18.57
N LEU A 586 1.31 -17.70 18.38
CA LEU A 586 2.26 -18.02 19.45
C LEU A 586 2.95 -16.79 20.06
N ARG A 587 2.61 -15.55 19.66
CA ARG A 587 3.19 -14.35 20.27
C ARG A 587 2.56 -14.09 21.65
N PRO A 588 3.37 -13.91 22.71
CA PRO A 588 2.86 -13.55 24.02
C PRO A 588 2.56 -12.04 24.09
N ALA A 589 1.91 -11.58 25.17
CA ALA A 589 1.52 -10.18 25.32
C ALA A 589 2.72 -9.22 25.46
N ASP A 590 3.83 -9.71 26.03
CA ASP A 590 5.12 -9.05 26.21
C ASP A 590 6.05 -9.16 24.99
N TYR A 591 5.54 -9.55 23.81
CA TYR A 591 6.35 -9.74 22.60
C TYR A 591 7.22 -8.53 22.24
N TRP A 592 6.75 -7.31 22.53
CA TRP A 592 7.46 -6.05 22.26
C TRP A 592 8.33 -5.56 23.42
N ASP A 593 8.21 -6.13 24.63
CA ASP A 593 8.98 -5.71 25.80
C ASP A 593 10.44 -6.18 25.73
N HIS A 594 10.70 -7.22 24.93
CA HIS A 594 12.02 -7.84 24.75
C HIS A 594 12.37 -7.94 23.26
N ILE A 595 12.98 -6.88 22.72
CA ILE A 595 13.39 -6.80 21.31
C ILE A 595 14.64 -7.65 21.06
N SER A 596 14.62 -8.52 20.04
CA SER A 596 15.71 -9.43 19.71
C SER A 596 15.97 -9.47 18.19
N HIS A 597 17.22 -9.77 17.80
CA HIS A 597 17.56 -10.04 16.39
C HIS A 597 16.75 -11.21 15.81
N ARG A 598 16.43 -12.22 16.64
CA ARG A 598 15.59 -13.37 16.26
C ARG A 598 14.18 -12.97 15.85
N LYS A 599 13.56 -12.03 16.57
CA LYS A 599 12.26 -11.44 16.19
C LYS A 599 12.35 -10.67 14.88
N TRP A 600 13.42 -9.87 14.68
CA TRP A 600 13.67 -9.19 13.40
C TRP A 600 13.76 -10.19 12.23
N ALA A 601 14.54 -11.26 12.40
CA ALA A 601 14.74 -12.29 11.39
C ALA A 601 13.43 -13.06 11.10
N THR A 602 12.64 -13.35 12.13
CA THR A 602 11.31 -13.96 12.03
C THR A 602 10.40 -13.14 11.11
N ALA A 603 10.25 -11.84 11.38
CA ALA A 603 9.43 -10.95 10.57
C ALA A 603 9.96 -10.83 9.12
N TYR A 604 11.28 -10.69 8.96
CA TYR A 604 11.92 -10.59 7.64
C TYR A 604 11.67 -11.84 6.76
N CYS A 605 11.86 -13.04 7.33
CA CYS A 605 11.63 -14.32 6.65
C CYS A 605 10.16 -14.52 6.25
N LEU A 606 9.21 -14.21 7.15
CA LEU A 606 7.77 -14.30 6.85
C LEU A 606 7.34 -13.32 5.75
N SER A 607 7.91 -12.11 5.73
CA SER A 607 7.64 -11.13 4.67
C SER A 607 8.03 -11.64 3.29
N ILE A 608 9.26 -12.18 3.14
CA ILE A 608 9.72 -12.75 1.87
C ILE A 608 8.91 -13.99 1.49
N GLY A 609 8.61 -14.89 2.43
CA GLY A 609 7.78 -16.07 2.19
C GLY A 609 6.43 -15.70 1.58
N ALA A 610 5.68 -14.78 2.22
CA ALA A 610 4.41 -14.27 1.74
C ALA A 610 4.53 -13.56 0.37
N PHE A 611 5.63 -12.84 0.11
CA PHE A 611 5.88 -12.16 -1.16
C PHE A 611 5.99 -13.15 -2.34
N GLN A 612 6.70 -14.28 -2.18
CA GLN A 612 6.91 -15.27 -3.26
C GLN A 612 5.63 -15.99 -3.70
N VAL A 613 4.58 -15.99 -2.88
CA VAL A 613 3.24 -16.53 -3.21
C VAL A 613 2.19 -15.44 -3.49
N GLY A 614 2.62 -14.17 -3.65
CA GLY A 614 1.75 -13.06 -4.03
C GLY A 614 0.84 -12.53 -2.90
N GLN A 615 1.07 -12.93 -1.64
CA GLN A 615 0.30 -12.46 -0.47
C GLN A 615 0.78 -11.07 -0.02
N ILE A 616 0.69 -10.08 -0.91
CA ILE A 616 1.29 -8.74 -0.78
C ILE A 616 0.91 -8.04 0.54
N ASN A 617 -0.34 -8.15 0.99
CA ASN A 617 -0.76 -7.50 2.25
C ASN A 617 -0.13 -8.16 3.49
N GLN A 618 0.06 -9.48 3.47
CA GLN A 618 0.73 -10.21 4.55
C GLN A 618 2.25 -9.99 4.53
N SER A 619 2.84 -9.93 3.33
CA SER A 619 4.22 -9.47 3.10
C SER A 619 4.44 -8.10 3.74
N ARG A 620 3.58 -7.11 3.45
CA ARG A 620 3.66 -5.74 3.97
C ARG A 620 3.58 -5.66 5.51
N MET A 621 2.70 -6.46 6.11
CA MET A 621 2.53 -6.49 7.57
C MET A 621 3.82 -6.93 8.27
N PHE A 622 4.43 -8.03 7.83
CA PHE A 622 5.71 -8.51 8.36
C PHE A 622 6.91 -7.66 7.91
N GLU A 623 6.85 -7.02 6.74
CA GLU A 623 7.85 -6.05 6.27
C GLU A 623 7.93 -4.88 7.26
N ALA A 624 6.79 -4.24 7.55
CA ALA A 624 6.69 -3.16 8.53
C ALA A 624 7.13 -3.59 9.94
N GLU A 625 6.75 -4.79 10.39
CA GLU A 625 7.23 -5.34 11.66
C GLU A 625 8.77 -5.47 11.69
N SER A 626 9.38 -6.00 10.63
CA SER A 626 10.85 -6.11 10.52
C SER A 626 11.54 -4.74 10.53
N MET A 627 10.91 -3.70 9.98
CA MET A 627 11.43 -2.34 10.00
C MET A 627 11.41 -1.72 11.41
N GLN A 628 10.34 -1.92 12.17
CA GLN A 628 10.25 -1.43 13.55
C GLN A 628 11.25 -2.15 14.45
N LEU A 629 11.40 -3.47 14.29
CA LEU A 629 12.41 -4.24 15.00
C LEU A 629 13.84 -3.80 14.62
N ALA A 630 14.11 -3.47 13.35
CA ALA A 630 15.41 -2.92 12.92
C ALA A 630 15.70 -1.54 13.55
N ARG A 631 14.67 -0.70 13.72
CA ARG A 631 14.76 0.61 14.40
C ARG A 631 15.03 0.46 15.89
N LEU A 632 14.29 -0.41 16.58
CA LEU A 632 14.46 -0.67 18.01
C LEU A 632 15.79 -1.37 18.33
N LEU A 633 16.37 -2.12 17.39
CA LEU A 633 17.72 -2.71 17.46
C LEU A 633 18.83 -1.76 16.99
N GLY A 634 18.51 -0.51 16.63
CA GLY A 634 19.49 0.50 16.23
C GLY A 634 20.32 0.15 14.99
N MET A 635 19.85 -0.73 14.08
CA MET A 635 20.71 -1.35 13.05
C MET A 635 21.34 -0.38 12.04
N HIS A 636 20.93 0.89 12.01
CA HIS A 636 21.49 1.95 11.17
C HIS A 636 22.48 2.87 11.92
N LEU A 637 22.58 2.72 13.25
CA LEU A 637 23.38 3.55 14.15
C LEU A 637 24.49 2.68 14.76
N VAL A 638 25.72 2.82 14.24
CA VAL A 638 26.86 2.02 14.72
C VAL A 638 27.29 2.35 16.17
N SER A 639 26.74 3.42 16.77
CA SER A 639 26.84 3.70 18.21
C SER A 639 26.16 2.62 19.07
N GLU A 640 25.02 2.09 18.62
CA GLU A 640 24.20 1.12 19.37
C GLU A 640 24.79 -0.31 19.36
N TYR A 641 26.03 -0.44 18.87
CA TYR A 641 26.79 -1.68 18.80
C TYR A 641 27.86 -1.79 19.90
N GLU A 642 28.07 -0.73 20.70
CA GLU A 642 28.96 -0.79 21.86
C GLU A 642 28.44 -1.79 22.91
N GLY A 643 29.31 -2.68 23.39
CA GLY A 643 28.95 -3.73 24.35
C GLY A 643 28.24 -4.97 23.76
N LEU A 644 27.89 -4.99 22.46
CA LEU A 644 27.36 -6.19 21.81
C LEU A 644 28.45 -7.27 21.65
N ASN A 645 28.04 -8.54 21.70
CA ASN A 645 28.95 -9.65 21.38
C ASN A 645 29.23 -9.71 19.85
N PRO A 646 30.30 -10.41 19.40
CA PRO A 646 30.70 -10.44 17.99
C PRO A 646 29.64 -11.05 17.06
N ILE A 647 28.88 -12.04 17.54
CA ILE A 647 27.84 -12.71 16.75
C ILE A 647 26.69 -11.74 16.47
N GLU A 648 26.10 -11.13 17.50
CA GLU A 648 25.05 -10.12 17.38
C GLU A 648 25.51 -8.92 16.55
N THR A 649 26.76 -8.49 16.72
CA THR A 649 27.39 -7.43 15.91
C THR A 649 27.39 -7.76 14.42
N GLN A 650 27.85 -8.95 14.01
CA GLN A 650 27.84 -9.32 12.59
C GLN A 650 26.43 -9.62 12.07
N LEU A 651 25.54 -10.16 12.90
CA LEU A 651 24.14 -10.40 12.55
C LEU A 651 23.39 -9.10 12.26
N ARG A 652 23.46 -8.08 13.14
CA ARG A 652 22.85 -6.77 12.87
C ARG A 652 23.45 -6.09 11.65
N LYS A 653 24.76 -6.28 11.38
CA LYS A 653 25.38 -5.80 10.13
C LYS A 653 24.80 -6.49 8.88
N LYS A 654 24.76 -7.83 8.84
CA LYS A 654 24.12 -8.59 7.76
C LYS A 654 22.66 -8.14 7.54
N SER A 655 21.91 -7.93 8.63
CA SER A 655 20.53 -7.46 8.62
C SER A 655 20.33 -6.03 8.09
N PHE A 656 21.24 -5.10 8.40
CA PHE A 656 21.20 -3.75 7.85
C PHE A 656 21.23 -3.77 6.31
N TRP A 657 22.13 -4.57 5.72
CA TRP A 657 22.22 -4.68 4.25
C TRP A 657 21.02 -5.39 3.63
N LEU A 658 20.45 -6.40 4.31
CA LEU A 658 19.18 -7.02 3.92
C LEU A 658 18.02 -6.01 3.91
N GLN A 659 17.94 -5.13 4.91
CA GLN A 659 16.97 -4.01 4.91
C GLN A 659 17.26 -2.96 3.82
N LEU A 660 18.54 -2.72 3.48
CA LEU A 660 18.92 -1.85 2.37
C LEU A 660 18.48 -2.42 1.01
N TYR A 661 18.55 -3.75 0.81
CA TYR A 661 17.98 -4.40 -0.39
C TYR A 661 16.46 -4.23 -0.46
N THR A 662 15.74 -4.43 0.65
CA THR A 662 14.30 -4.18 0.74
C THR A 662 13.95 -2.73 0.39
N PHE A 663 14.70 -1.75 0.91
CA PHE A 663 14.56 -0.35 0.53
C PHE A 663 14.86 -0.08 -0.95
N ALA A 664 15.94 -0.65 -1.50
CA ALA A 664 16.29 -0.46 -2.91
C ALA A 664 15.21 -1.03 -3.84
N HIS A 665 14.64 -2.19 -3.50
CA HIS A 665 13.51 -2.76 -4.22
C HIS A 665 12.22 -1.94 -4.04
N SER A 666 11.98 -1.30 -2.89
CA SER A 666 10.79 -0.45 -2.70
C SER A 666 10.76 0.77 -3.61
N LYS A 667 11.93 1.38 -3.85
CA LYS A 667 12.10 2.55 -4.74
C LYS A 667 11.92 2.23 -6.24
N ILE A 668 11.85 0.96 -6.64
CA ILE A 668 11.92 0.54 -8.06
C ILE A 668 10.78 -0.42 -8.48
N GLN A 669 10.32 -1.31 -7.59
CA GLN A 669 9.26 -2.28 -7.92
C GLN A 669 7.86 -1.63 -7.81
N PRO A 670 7.02 -1.60 -8.86
CA PRO A 670 5.69 -0.97 -8.80
C PRO A 670 4.74 -1.51 -7.71
N GLY A 671 4.94 -2.76 -7.25
CA GLY A 671 4.20 -3.32 -6.11
C GLY A 671 4.61 -2.75 -4.74
N ARG A 672 5.80 -2.15 -4.65
CA ARG A 672 6.45 -1.63 -3.43
C ARG A 672 6.64 -0.09 -3.37
N CYS A 673 6.22 0.67 -4.39
CA CYS A 673 6.50 2.11 -4.50
C CYS A 673 5.86 3.03 -3.42
N ASN A 674 4.74 2.63 -2.80
CA ASN A 674 3.93 3.52 -1.93
C ASN A 674 4.11 3.21 -0.43
N TYR A 675 5.34 2.93 0.02
CA TYR A 675 5.60 2.28 1.31
C TYR A 675 6.24 3.23 2.34
N LEU A 676 5.88 3.08 3.63
CA LEU A 676 6.81 3.45 4.69
C LEU A 676 8.07 2.60 4.56
N THR A 677 9.22 3.18 4.85
CA THR A 677 10.52 2.51 4.74
C THR A 677 11.35 2.76 6.01
N TYR A 678 12.13 1.76 6.43
CA TYR A 678 12.98 1.83 7.62
C TYR A 678 14.04 2.94 7.52
N LEU A 679 14.65 3.03 6.34
CA LEU A 679 15.52 4.12 5.95
C LEU A 679 14.69 5.12 5.12
N ASP A 680 14.66 6.38 5.52
CA ASP A 680 14.14 7.46 4.68
C ASP A 680 15.29 8.27 4.05
N ASN A 681 14.93 9.25 3.22
CA ASN A 681 15.89 10.07 2.47
C ASN A 681 16.68 11.07 3.36
N TYR A 682 16.40 11.15 4.66
CA TYR A 682 17.19 11.88 5.65
C TYR A 682 18.10 10.92 6.41
N THR A 683 17.54 9.91 7.08
CA THR A 683 18.27 8.89 7.84
C THR A 683 19.41 8.29 7.03
N ILE A 684 19.18 8.00 5.75
CA ILE A 684 20.18 7.38 4.87
C ILE A 684 21.41 8.25 4.56
N ARG A 685 21.37 9.56 4.85
CA ARG A 685 22.50 10.48 4.70
C ARG A 685 23.47 10.43 5.89
N ASP A 686 22.96 10.14 7.08
CA ASP A 686 23.73 10.09 8.33
C ASP A 686 24.30 8.68 8.61
N VAL A 687 23.92 7.68 7.82
CA VAL A 687 24.40 6.29 7.94
C VAL A 687 25.86 6.15 7.52
N ASN A 688 26.70 5.66 8.43
CA ASN A 688 28.07 5.25 8.14
C ASN A 688 28.12 3.83 7.56
N PHE A 689 27.84 3.70 6.26
CA PHE A 689 27.86 2.43 5.52
C PHE A 689 29.16 1.63 5.68
N ALA A 690 30.31 2.29 5.74
CA ALA A 690 31.60 1.62 5.91
C ALA A 690 31.75 0.99 7.29
N ALA A 691 31.24 1.64 8.34
CA ALA A 691 31.23 1.08 9.69
C ALA A 691 30.22 -0.07 9.86
N LEU A 692 29.13 -0.08 9.06
CA LEU A 692 28.12 -1.15 9.04
C LEU A 692 28.44 -2.31 8.08
N GLU A 693 29.57 -2.29 7.37
CA GLU A 693 30.02 -3.41 6.54
C GLU A 693 30.34 -4.64 7.41
N PRO A 694 29.76 -5.83 7.16
CA PRO A 694 30.09 -7.05 7.89
C PRO A 694 31.51 -7.51 7.56
N LEU A 695 32.14 -8.20 8.49
CA LEU A 695 33.49 -8.73 8.30
C LEU A 695 33.48 -9.87 7.27
N ASN A 696 34.47 -9.88 6.38
CA ASN A 696 34.62 -10.92 5.37
C ASN A 696 35.27 -12.20 5.96
N ILE A 697 34.52 -12.90 6.78
CA ILE A 697 34.91 -14.15 7.47
C ILE A 697 33.77 -15.16 7.40
N VAL A 698 34.10 -16.44 7.56
CA VAL A 698 33.11 -17.51 7.80
C VAL A 698 32.56 -17.44 9.22
N ASP A 699 31.31 -17.87 9.40
CA ASP A 699 30.62 -17.84 10.70
C ASP A 699 31.32 -18.75 11.73
N GLU A 700 31.91 -19.87 11.30
CA GLU A 700 32.70 -20.77 12.14
C GLU A 700 33.86 -20.09 12.89
N ASN A 701 34.32 -18.92 12.43
CA ASN A 701 35.36 -18.10 13.08
C ASN A 701 34.81 -17.00 14.01
N ILE A 702 33.49 -16.89 14.20
CA ILE A 702 32.84 -15.91 15.07
C ILE A 702 32.33 -16.61 16.34
N THR A 703 32.75 -16.12 17.51
CA THR A 703 32.31 -16.66 18.80
C THR A 703 31.73 -15.55 19.68
N GLU A 704 31.01 -15.92 20.74
CA GLU A 704 30.49 -14.96 21.72
C GLU A 704 31.61 -14.16 22.42
N THR A 705 32.82 -14.72 22.50
CA THR A 705 33.97 -14.14 23.20
C THR A 705 34.98 -13.44 22.29
N GLY A 706 34.90 -13.61 20.97
CA GLY A 706 35.84 -12.99 20.03
C GLY A 706 35.70 -13.49 18.59
N ILE A 707 36.68 -13.11 17.75
CA ILE A 707 36.83 -13.59 16.38
C ILE A 707 38.15 -14.35 16.31
N VAL A 708 38.14 -15.52 15.67
CA VAL A 708 39.28 -16.45 15.60
C VAL A 708 39.92 -16.40 14.21
N GLY A 709 41.25 -16.36 14.17
CA GLY A 709 42.03 -16.29 12.93
C GLY A 709 42.55 -14.88 12.61
N GLN A 710 43.25 -14.73 11.48
CA GLN A 710 43.67 -13.42 10.99
C GLN A 710 42.49 -12.72 10.33
N LEU A 711 42.18 -11.50 10.78
CA LEU A 711 41.34 -10.57 10.03
C LEU A 711 41.99 -10.36 8.64
N PRO A 712 41.31 -10.66 7.52
CA PRO A 712 41.85 -10.33 6.21
C PRO A 712 42.04 -8.83 6.10
N SER A 713 43.18 -8.40 5.55
CA SER A 713 43.45 -6.99 5.30
C SER A 713 42.32 -6.40 4.44
N THR A 714 41.65 -5.37 4.95
CA THR A 714 40.47 -4.77 4.32
C THR A 714 40.75 -4.51 2.84
N PRO A 715 39.93 -5.02 1.89
CA PRO A 715 40.14 -4.79 0.48
C PRO A 715 39.99 -3.28 0.21
N SER A 716 41.13 -2.62 0.04
CA SER A 716 41.23 -1.18 -0.08
C SER A 716 40.46 -0.69 -1.31
N VAL A 717 39.79 0.46 -1.18
CA VAL A 717 39.06 1.05 -2.30
C VAL A 717 40.06 1.62 -3.30
N GLY A 718 40.44 0.78 -4.26
CA GLY A 718 41.38 1.08 -5.33
C GLY A 718 41.43 -0.09 -6.32
N LEU A 719 41.77 0.21 -7.57
CA LEU A 719 42.04 -0.81 -8.60
C LEU A 719 43.22 -1.67 -8.14
N PRO A 720 43.13 -3.02 -8.21
CA PRO A 720 44.29 -3.88 -7.98
C PRO A 720 45.38 -3.54 -9.00
N ASN A 721 46.60 -3.32 -8.54
CA ASN A 721 47.76 -3.37 -9.44
C ASN A 721 47.93 -4.81 -9.91
N ASN A 722 48.18 -5.01 -11.21
CA ASN A 722 48.45 -6.34 -11.78
C ASN A 722 49.75 -6.91 -11.21
N THR A 723 49.62 -7.79 -10.20
CA THR A 723 50.68 -8.66 -9.69
C THR A 723 50.08 -10.05 -9.46
N ASP A 724 50.68 -11.07 -10.06
CA ASP A 724 50.05 -12.38 -10.34
C ASP A 724 49.97 -13.32 -9.11
N SER A 725 49.20 -12.95 -8.08
CA SER A 725 48.99 -13.77 -6.88
C SER A 725 47.59 -13.60 -6.26
N ALA A 726 46.56 -13.39 -7.07
CA ALA A 726 45.18 -13.13 -6.61
C ALA A 726 44.31 -14.40 -6.42
N ASP A 727 44.71 -15.54 -7.01
CA ASP A 727 43.89 -16.76 -7.02
C ASP A 727 44.01 -17.64 -5.74
N ASP A 728 44.98 -17.36 -4.86
CA ASP A 728 45.22 -18.13 -3.60
C ASP A 728 44.52 -17.55 -2.35
N ALA A 729 43.74 -16.48 -2.47
CA ALA A 729 43.03 -15.89 -1.34
C ALA A 729 41.74 -16.66 -1.01
N PRO A 730 41.48 -17.04 0.26
CA PRO A 730 40.27 -17.78 0.63
C PRO A 730 39.02 -16.93 0.36
N PHE A 731 38.16 -17.43 -0.53
CA PHE A 731 36.97 -16.74 -1.01
C PHE A 731 35.71 -17.44 -0.50
N HIS A 732 34.77 -16.67 0.04
CA HIS A 732 33.58 -17.20 0.73
C HIS A 732 32.31 -16.47 0.28
N SER A 733 31.15 -17.08 0.50
CA SER A 733 29.84 -16.51 0.16
C SER A 733 29.58 -15.13 0.78
N THR A 734 30.12 -14.88 1.99
CA THR A 734 30.15 -13.54 2.63
C THR A 734 30.78 -12.46 1.75
N THR A 735 31.85 -12.78 1.00
CA THR A 735 32.49 -11.83 0.07
C THR A 735 31.52 -11.40 -1.02
N VAL A 736 30.71 -12.35 -1.53
CA VAL A 736 29.76 -12.11 -2.62
C VAL A 736 28.58 -11.26 -2.13
N PHE A 737 28.09 -11.53 -0.91
CA PHE A 737 27.08 -10.71 -0.24
C PHE A 737 27.53 -9.25 -0.05
N ILE A 738 28.78 -9.05 0.40
CA ILE A 738 29.38 -7.71 0.56
C ILE A 738 29.53 -7.00 -0.80
N MET A 739 29.95 -7.69 -1.86
CA MET A 739 30.08 -7.08 -3.18
C MET A 739 28.73 -6.73 -3.81
N ALA A 740 27.69 -7.56 -3.63
CA ALA A 740 26.33 -7.22 -4.01
C ALA A 740 25.82 -5.99 -3.24
N SER A 741 26.07 -5.93 -1.93
CA SER A 741 25.76 -4.77 -1.07
C SER A 741 26.40 -3.47 -1.58
N ARG A 742 27.68 -3.52 -1.95
CA ARG A 742 28.41 -2.39 -2.57
C ARG A 742 27.83 -1.98 -3.93
N ALA A 743 27.45 -2.94 -4.77
CA ALA A 743 26.81 -2.65 -6.06
C ALA A 743 25.45 -1.95 -5.90
N PHE A 744 24.60 -2.44 -4.99
CA PHE A 744 23.34 -1.78 -4.64
C PHE A 744 23.54 -0.35 -4.12
N LEU A 745 24.49 -0.13 -3.20
CA LEU A 745 24.80 1.21 -2.69
C LEU A 745 25.30 2.17 -3.79
N LEU A 746 26.08 1.67 -4.75
CA LEU A 746 26.57 2.47 -5.88
C LEU A 746 25.42 2.83 -6.84
N GLY A 747 24.65 1.84 -7.30
CA GLY A 747 23.56 2.04 -8.27
C GLY A 747 22.40 2.87 -7.71
N MET A 748 22.16 2.82 -6.39
CA MET A 748 21.12 3.62 -5.74
C MET A 748 21.57 5.03 -5.33
N ARG A 749 22.88 5.35 -5.36
CA ARG A 749 23.48 6.55 -4.76
C ARG A 749 22.74 7.85 -5.11
N GLU A 750 22.37 8.07 -6.36
CA GLU A 750 21.63 9.29 -6.75
C GLU A 750 20.22 9.35 -6.15
N SER A 751 19.50 8.23 -6.12
CA SER A 751 18.14 8.18 -5.54
C SER A 751 18.15 8.26 -4.02
N MET A 752 19.28 7.93 -3.37
CA MET A 752 19.47 8.06 -1.92
C MET A 752 19.92 9.46 -1.50
N VAL A 753 20.82 10.08 -2.27
CA VAL A 753 21.43 11.37 -1.90
C VAL A 753 20.59 12.57 -2.36
N ASN A 754 20.04 12.55 -3.58
CA ASN A 754 19.53 13.75 -4.23
C ASN A 754 18.00 13.98 -4.15
N ASP A 755 17.20 12.99 -3.76
CA ASP A 755 15.78 13.20 -3.45
C ASP A 755 15.63 14.33 -2.38
N GLY A 756 14.92 15.40 -2.73
CA GLY A 756 14.71 16.55 -1.83
C GLY A 756 15.96 17.35 -1.49
N CYS A 757 17.09 17.13 -2.16
CA CYS A 757 18.31 17.92 -1.94
C CYS A 757 18.26 19.25 -2.71
N ASN A 758 18.67 20.34 -2.06
CA ASN A 758 18.54 21.70 -2.61
C ASN A 758 19.77 22.20 -3.42
N CYS A 759 20.81 21.37 -3.58
CA CYS A 759 22.07 21.70 -4.25
C CYS A 759 21.94 21.84 -5.78
N GLY A 760 22.99 22.37 -6.44
CA GLY A 760 23.04 22.53 -7.91
C GLY A 760 22.77 21.22 -8.67
N PHE A 761 23.42 20.13 -8.23
CA PHE A 761 23.27 18.78 -8.79
C PHE A 761 21.84 18.22 -8.77
N GLY A 762 20.97 18.73 -7.90
CA GLY A 762 19.53 18.38 -7.91
C GLY A 762 18.74 19.12 -8.99
N ARG A 763 19.19 20.33 -9.37
CA ARG A 763 18.47 21.32 -10.19
C ARG A 763 18.83 21.27 -11.68
N SER A 764 20.09 20.97 -12.01
CA SER A 764 20.58 20.74 -13.38
C SER A 764 20.42 19.26 -13.78
N PRO A 765 19.60 18.92 -14.79
CA PRO A 765 19.56 17.57 -15.33
C PRO A 765 20.81 17.25 -16.16
N GLU A 766 21.59 18.24 -16.59
CA GLU A 766 22.86 18.08 -17.30
C GLU A 766 23.94 17.51 -16.34
N GLU A 767 24.12 18.14 -15.17
CA GLU A 767 25.00 17.65 -14.10
C GLU A 767 24.56 16.26 -13.62
N ARG A 768 23.25 16.08 -13.41
CA ARG A 768 22.65 14.80 -12.99
C ARG A 768 22.91 13.70 -14.03
N LEU A 769 22.74 14.00 -15.31
CA LEU A 769 22.99 13.07 -16.42
C LEU A 769 24.48 12.71 -16.55
N SER A 770 25.40 13.67 -16.35
CA SER A 770 26.84 13.37 -16.28
C SER A 770 27.14 12.38 -15.16
N LYS A 771 26.66 12.69 -13.94
CA LYS A 771 26.91 11.87 -12.76
C LYS A 771 26.28 10.48 -12.84
N LEU A 772 25.12 10.34 -13.49
CA LEU A 772 24.52 9.04 -13.79
C LEU A 772 25.36 8.21 -14.78
N ARG A 773 26.02 8.83 -15.77
CA ARG A 773 27.02 8.13 -16.62
C ARG A 773 28.24 7.71 -15.82
N ASP A 774 28.79 8.61 -15.01
CA ASP A 774 29.96 8.31 -14.15
C ASP A 774 29.68 7.11 -13.23
N LEU A 775 28.45 7.00 -12.71
CA LEU A 775 28.01 5.87 -11.90
C LEU A 775 27.73 4.61 -12.72
N LEU A 776 27.20 4.71 -13.94
CA LEU A 776 27.00 3.58 -14.84
C LEU A 776 28.35 2.95 -15.23
N ASP A 777 29.35 3.77 -15.55
CA ASP A 777 30.69 3.30 -15.89
C ASP A 777 31.46 2.77 -14.67
N GLN A 778 31.32 3.38 -13.48
CA GLN A 778 31.82 2.77 -12.24
C GLN A 778 31.13 1.42 -11.94
N LEU A 779 29.82 1.31 -12.20
CA LEU A 779 29.06 0.09 -11.96
C LEU A 779 29.47 -1.02 -12.93
N ARG A 780 29.70 -0.72 -14.22
CA ARG A 780 30.18 -1.68 -15.23
C ARG A 780 31.41 -2.47 -14.76
N TYR A 781 32.42 -1.78 -14.24
CA TYR A 781 33.70 -2.37 -13.82
C TYR A 781 33.76 -2.79 -12.35
N ILE A 782 32.66 -2.68 -11.58
CA ILE A 782 32.65 -3.00 -10.13
C ILE A 782 33.00 -4.47 -9.83
N LEU A 783 32.81 -5.38 -10.80
CA LEU A 783 33.06 -6.81 -10.67
C LEU A 783 34.51 -7.21 -11.04
N ASP A 784 35.31 -6.30 -11.60
CA ASP A 784 36.65 -6.63 -12.12
C ASP A 784 37.62 -7.11 -11.02
N GLY A 785 37.41 -6.69 -9.77
CA GLY A 785 38.19 -7.10 -8.60
C GLY A 785 37.86 -8.48 -8.00
N LEU A 786 36.98 -9.26 -8.61
CA LEU A 786 36.60 -10.61 -8.15
C LEU A 786 37.49 -11.72 -8.72
N PRO A 787 37.51 -12.92 -8.12
CA PRO A 787 38.16 -14.10 -8.72
C PRO A 787 37.61 -14.43 -10.10
N THR A 788 38.44 -15.03 -10.96
CA THR A 788 38.09 -15.31 -12.36
C THR A 788 36.84 -16.18 -12.51
N HIS A 789 36.64 -17.19 -11.64
CA HIS A 789 35.44 -18.03 -11.65
C HIS A 789 34.15 -17.26 -11.30
N MET A 790 34.23 -16.22 -10.46
CA MET A 790 33.08 -15.35 -10.16
C MET A 790 32.81 -14.33 -11.27
N ARG A 791 33.83 -13.93 -12.04
CA ARG A 791 33.72 -12.99 -13.18
C ARG A 791 33.22 -13.65 -14.47
N GLN A 792 33.33 -14.97 -14.62
CA GLN A 792 32.92 -15.67 -15.84
C GLN A 792 31.39 -15.69 -16.01
N TRP A 793 30.95 -15.38 -17.24
CA TRP A 793 29.54 -15.33 -17.64
C TRP A 793 29.02 -16.68 -18.15
N GLY A 794 29.88 -17.49 -18.76
CA GLY A 794 29.58 -18.83 -19.26
C GLY A 794 29.95 -19.94 -18.28
N PRO A 795 29.66 -21.21 -18.61
CA PRO A 795 30.19 -22.36 -17.88
C PRO A 795 31.71 -22.39 -18.02
N GLY A 796 32.44 -22.47 -16.90
CA GLY A 796 33.90 -22.57 -16.91
C GLY A 796 34.40 -23.86 -17.57
N ASP A 797 35.62 -23.86 -18.10
CA ASP A 797 36.17 -24.95 -18.94
C ASP A 797 36.27 -26.33 -18.26
N ASN A 798 36.03 -26.41 -16.94
CA ASN A 798 35.94 -27.64 -16.16
C ASN A 798 34.49 -28.15 -15.94
N TYR A 799 33.50 -27.65 -16.67
CA TYR A 799 32.10 -28.07 -16.54
C TYR A 799 31.90 -29.57 -16.87
N GLN A 800 31.77 -30.41 -15.85
CA GLN A 800 31.20 -31.74 -15.99
C GLN A 800 29.67 -31.67 -15.90
N PRO A 801 28.91 -32.20 -16.88
CA PRO A 801 27.46 -32.27 -16.79
C PRO A 801 27.03 -33.15 -15.60
N PHE A 802 26.18 -32.62 -14.73
CA PHE A 802 25.64 -33.35 -13.59
C PHE A 802 24.80 -34.56 -14.04
N ASP A 803 25.23 -35.78 -13.73
CA ASP A 803 24.41 -36.97 -13.95
C ASP A 803 23.36 -37.10 -12.83
N SER A 804 22.10 -37.06 -13.23
CA SER A 804 20.93 -37.30 -12.39
C SER A 804 20.89 -38.68 -11.68
N SER A 805 21.75 -39.64 -12.07
CA SER A 805 21.76 -41.00 -11.54
C SER A 805 22.20 -41.11 -10.07
N ASP A 806 23.07 -40.22 -9.58
CA ASP A 806 23.64 -40.26 -8.22
C ASP A 806 22.65 -39.89 -7.11
N ARG A 807 21.43 -39.47 -7.46
CA ARG A 807 20.31 -39.19 -6.53
C ARG A 807 19.93 -40.34 -5.58
N ARG A 808 20.54 -41.52 -5.71
CA ARG A 808 20.26 -42.71 -4.87
C ARG A 808 21.19 -42.87 -3.66
N GLN A 809 22.23 -42.05 -3.48
CA GLN A 809 23.21 -42.23 -2.39
C GLN A 809 23.39 -41.03 -1.42
N GLY A 810 22.34 -40.21 -1.23
CA GLY A 810 22.00 -39.65 0.10
C GLY A 810 22.96 -38.66 0.79
N ALA A 811 24.12 -38.31 0.23
CA ALA A 811 25.05 -37.36 0.82
C ALA A 811 25.76 -36.52 -0.26
N PHE A 812 25.53 -35.20 -0.25
CA PHE A 812 26.43 -34.27 -0.92
C PHE A 812 27.74 -34.18 -0.13
N THR A 813 28.88 -34.13 -0.81
CA THR A 813 30.13 -33.75 -0.15
C THR A 813 30.19 -32.24 0.05
N GLU A 814 30.97 -31.78 1.04
CA GLU A 814 31.11 -30.36 1.40
C GLU A 814 31.42 -29.45 0.20
N ALA A 815 32.31 -29.89 -0.69
CA ALA A 815 32.66 -29.18 -1.93
C ALA A 815 31.49 -29.04 -2.94
N HIS A 816 30.49 -29.94 -2.93
CA HIS A 816 29.29 -29.77 -3.76
C HIS A 816 28.36 -28.69 -3.21
N ILE A 817 28.27 -28.57 -1.88
CA ILE A 817 27.48 -27.52 -1.21
C ILE A 817 28.18 -26.16 -1.44
N GLU A 818 29.50 -26.09 -1.28
CA GLU A 818 30.28 -24.88 -1.58
C GLU A 818 30.09 -24.44 -3.05
N HIS A 819 30.17 -25.37 -4.01
CA HIS A 819 29.93 -25.04 -5.43
C HIS A 819 28.50 -24.53 -5.69
N LEU A 820 27.48 -25.17 -5.11
CA LEU A 820 26.08 -24.76 -5.17
C LEU A 820 25.86 -23.33 -4.63
N GLN A 821 26.45 -23.03 -3.47
CA GLN A 821 26.34 -21.72 -2.83
C GLN A 821 27.07 -20.63 -3.63
N ASN A 822 28.26 -20.94 -4.17
CA ASN A 822 29.02 -20.02 -5.02
C ASN A 822 28.30 -19.73 -6.34
N GLU A 823 27.70 -20.74 -6.99
CA GLU A 823 26.91 -20.53 -8.21
C GLU A 823 25.63 -19.71 -7.96
N SER A 824 24.92 -19.98 -6.86
CA SER A 824 23.69 -19.25 -6.52
C SER A 824 23.96 -17.78 -6.15
N THR A 825 25.07 -17.51 -5.47
CA THR A 825 25.50 -16.13 -5.16
C THR A 825 26.10 -15.41 -6.36
N ARG A 826 26.84 -16.11 -7.24
CA ARG A 826 27.29 -15.59 -8.55
C ARG A 826 26.08 -15.14 -9.37
N ALA A 827 25.04 -15.97 -9.45
CA ALA A 827 23.79 -15.63 -10.13
C ALA A 827 23.12 -14.36 -9.54
N ASN A 828 23.00 -14.27 -8.21
CA ASN A 828 22.42 -13.09 -7.54
C ASN A 828 23.19 -11.80 -7.90
N LEU A 829 24.52 -11.85 -7.75
CA LEU A 829 25.41 -10.72 -7.96
C LEU A 829 25.31 -10.18 -9.39
N HIS A 830 25.42 -11.05 -10.39
CA HIS A 830 25.39 -10.67 -11.80
C HIS A 830 24.01 -10.15 -12.24
N VAL A 831 22.91 -10.80 -11.83
CA VAL A 831 21.57 -10.28 -12.19
C VAL A 831 21.27 -8.95 -11.49
N SER A 832 21.68 -8.79 -10.22
CA SER A 832 21.56 -7.51 -9.50
C SER A 832 22.39 -6.41 -10.17
N HIS A 833 23.62 -6.71 -10.57
CA HIS A 833 24.52 -5.79 -11.29
C HIS A 833 23.91 -5.29 -12.61
N LEU A 834 23.42 -6.20 -13.46
CA LEU A 834 22.77 -5.85 -14.72
C LEU A 834 21.44 -5.09 -14.52
N TRP A 835 20.65 -5.47 -13.51
CA TRP A 835 19.41 -4.78 -13.18
C TRP A 835 19.65 -3.33 -12.74
N LEU A 836 20.67 -3.09 -11.91
CA LEU A 836 21.09 -1.75 -11.48
C LEU A 836 21.64 -0.90 -12.64
N GLN A 837 22.34 -1.51 -13.63
CA GLN A 837 22.73 -0.80 -14.85
C GLN A 837 21.51 -0.34 -15.67
N ASN A 838 20.49 -1.19 -15.84
CA ASN A 838 19.25 -0.76 -16.52
C ASN A 838 18.52 0.34 -15.73
N PHE A 839 18.47 0.25 -14.40
CA PHE A 839 17.86 1.29 -13.56
C PHE A 839 18.55 2.66 -13.71
N LEU A 840 19.89 2.70 -13.77
CA LEU A 840 20.62 3.95 -14.06
C LEU A 840 20.28 4.49 -15.46
N LEU A 841 20.19 3.64 -16.48
CA LEU A 841 19.77 4.03 -17.83
C LEU A 841 18.34 4.57 -17.87
N ASP A 842 17.41 4.02 -17.08
CA ASP A 842 16.05 4.54 -16.94
C ASP A 842 16.03 5.93 -16.27
N LYS A 843 16.89 6.17 -15.26
CA LYS A 843 17.07 7.50 -14.66
C LYS A 843 17.73 8.50 -15.62
N MET A 844 18.63 8.05 -16.49
CA MET A 844 19.26 8.89 -17.52
C MET A 844 18.26 9.33 -18.58
N ASP A 845 17.33 8.46 -19.00
CA ASP A 845 16.26 8.82 -19.94
C ASP A 845 15.30 9.87 -19.33
N VAL A 846 14.99 9.78 -18.04
CA VAL A 846 14.21 10.82 -17.33
C VAL A 846 14.95 12.17 -17.32
N ALA A 847 16.25 12.18 -17.03
CA ALA A 847 17.06 13.40 -17.09
C ALA A 847 17.14 13.98 -18.52
N LEU A 848 17.27 13.13 -19.55
CA LEU A 848 17.25 13.55 -20.95
C LEU A 848 15.88 14.11 -21.39
N GLN A 849 14.78 13.60 -20.84
CA GLN A 849 13.45 14.17 -21.06
C GLN A 849 13.30 15.53 -20.34
N GLU A 850 13.77 15.66 -19.10
CA GLU A 850 13.85 16.96 -18.40
C GLU A 850 14.69 18.00 -19.15
N MET A 851 15.73 17.59 -19.90
CA MET A 851 16.49 18.49 -20.79
C MET A 851 15.68 18.86 -22.05
N LYS A 852 15.02 17.89 -22.68
CA LYS A 852 14.21 18.09 -23.91
C LYS A 852 13.11 19.11 -23.67
N ASP A 853 12.46 19.03 -22.52
CA ASP A 853 11.37 19.92 -22.12
C ASP A 853 11.84 21.32 -21.67
N ARG A 854 13.16 21.56 -21.59
CA ARG A 854 13.78 22.85 -21.25
C ARG A 854 14.45 23.55 -22.44
N GLU A 855 15.30 22.85 -23.19
CA GLU A 855 16.25 23.48 -24.14
C GLU A 855 15.94 23.22 -25.62
N GLY A 856 15.18 22.18 -25.96
CA GLY A 856 14.71 21.93 -27.33
C GLY A 856 15.74 21.42 -28.36
N ASP A 857 16.99 21.12 -27.99
CA ASP A 857 17.95 20.45 -28.90
C ASP A 857 17.63 18.94 -29.04
N ASP A 858 16.74 18.65 -29.97
CA ASP A 858 16.38 17.28 -30.37
C ASP A 858 17.57 16.45 -30.90
N SER A 859 18.64 17.08 -31.40
CA SER A 859 19.74 16.39 -32.07
C SER A 859 20.72 15.75 -31.08
N TYR A 860 21.15 16.51 -30.07
CA TYR A 860 21.96 15.95 -28.98
C TYR A 860 21.18 14.89 -28.22
N ILE A 861 19.93 15.17 -27.85
CA ILE A 861 19.11 14.30 -27.00
C ILE A 861 18.77 12.99 -27.73
N ALA A 862 18.37 13.03 -29.01
CA ALA A 862 18.15 11.80 -29.79
C ALA A 862 19.43 10.96 -29.96
N THR A 863 20.61 11.60 -29.98
CA THR A 863 21.90 10.91 -30.02
C THR A 863 22.20 10.20 -28.69
N GLN A 864 21.90 10.82 -27.56
CA GLN A 864 22.10 10.23 -26.23
C GLN A 864 21.10 9.10 -25.94
N LEU A 865 19.80 9.29 -26.21
CA LEU A 865 18.80 8.23 -26.09
C LEU A 865 19.16 7.00 -26.96
N LYS A 866 19.73 7.23 -28.15
CA LYS A 866 20.23 6.16 -29.03
C LYS A 866 21.52 5.49 -28.53
N GLN A 867 22.28 6.13 -27.64
CA GLN A 867 23.40 5.49 -26.95
C GLN A 867 22.88 4.64 -25.78
N ASN A 868 22.07 5.23 -24.89
CA ASN A 868 21.38 4.51 -23.80
C ASN A 868 20.64 3.26 -24.31
N TRP A 869 20.08 3.31 -25.52
CA TRP A 869 19.48 2.17 -26.20
C TRP A 869 20.44 1.00 -26.43
N LYS A 870 21.66 1.25 -26.94
CA LYS A 870 22.67 0.20 -27.15
C LYS A 870 23.15 -0.37 -25.82
N ASP A 871 23.32 0.50 -24.83
CA ASP A 871 23.76 0.11 -23.49
C ASP A 871 22.73 -0.82 -22.83
N ARG A 872 21.43 -0.52 -23.00
CA ARG A 872 20.34 -1.45 -22.62
C ARG A 872 20.33 -2.74 -23.44
N GLU A 873 20.58 -2.68 -24.76
CA GLU A 873 20.62 -3.87 -25.60
C GLU A 873 21.75 -4.83 -25.16
N ASP A 874 22.90 -4.29 -24.77
CA ASP A 874 24.03 -5.09 -24.28
C ASP A 874 23.76 -5.69 -22.90
N VAL A 875 23.24 -4.91 -21.95
CA VAL A 875 22.77 -5.40 -20.65
C VAL A 875 21.74 -6.54 -20.81
N SER A 876 20.78 -6.39 -21.73
CA SER A 876 19.80 -7.44 -22.04
C SER A 876 20.42 -8.70 -22.66
N ARG A 877 21.49 -8.58 -23.45
CA ARG A 877 22.24 -9.75 -23.99
C ARG A 877 23.01 -10.47 -22.89
N GLN A 878 23.71 -9.75 -22.03
CA GLN A 878 24.43 -10.32 -20.88
C GLN A 878 23.45 -11.06 -19.95
N LEU A 879 22.28 -10.47 -19.71
CA LEU A 879 21.22 -11.05 -18.87
C LEU A 879 20.59 -12.32 -19.47
N LEU A 880 20.35 -12.34 -20.79
CA LEU A 880 19.92 -13.55 -21.50
C LEU A 880 20.99 -14.65 -21.47
N HIS A 881 22.28 -14.28 -21.49
CA HIS A 881 23.37 -15.24 -21.35
C HIS A 881 23.37 -15.89 -19.96
N ILE A 882 23.21 -15.11 -18.88
CA ILE A 882 23.08 -15.66 -17.51
C ILE A 882 21.95 -16.69 -17.44
N LEU A 883 20.74 -16.35 -17.90
CA LEU A 883 19.57 -17.23 -17.81
C LEU A 883 19.68 -18.52 -18.65
N HIS A 884 20.62 -18.58 -19.59
CA HIS A 884 20.88 -19.78 -20.40
C HIS A 884 22.14 -20.54 -19.93
N SER A 885 23.13 -19.85 -19.36
CA SER A 885 24.39 -20.45 -18.90
C SER A 885 24.33 -20.98 -17.47
N ILE A 886 23.45 -20.45 -16.62
CA ILE A 886 23.26 -20.91 -15.24
C ILE A 886 22.04 -21.84 -15.14
N PRO A 887 22.17 -23.07 -14.61
CA PRO A 887 21.04 -23.97 -14.35
C PRO A 887 19.96 -23.36 -13.45
N HIS A 888 18.69 -23.68 -13.73
CA HIS A 888 17.53 -23.19 -12.95
C HIS A 888 17.68 -23.41 -11.44
N ALA A 889 18.28 -24.52 -11.01
CA ALA A 889 18.48 -24.84 -9.59
C ALA A 889 19.35 -23.84 -8.81
N TYR A 890 20.20 -23.06 -9.49
CA TYR A 890 21.04 -22.02 -8.89
C TYR A 890 20.42 -20.61 -9.04
N LEU A 891 19.53 -20.44 -10.03
CA LEU A 891 18.74 -19.22 -10.22
C LEU A 891 17.55 -19.16 -9.24
N GLU A 892 16.89 -20.29 -9.01
CA GLU A 892 15.65 -20.42 -8.24
C GLU A 892 15.68 -19.82 -6.82
N PRO A 893 16.74 -19.99 -5.99
CA PRO A 893 16.81 -19.40 -4.65
C PRO A 893 16.71 -17.87 -4.60
N ASN A 894 16.90 -17.18 -5.73
CA ASN A 894 16.72 -15.73 -5.87
C ASN A 894 15.25 -15.30 -6.06
N GLY A 895 14.33 -16.27 -6.19
CA GLY A 895 12.89 -16.07 -6.20
C GLY A 895 12.27 -15.76 -7.58
N LEU A 896 10.97 -16.02 -7.67
CA LEU A 896 10.17 -15.92 -8.91
C LEU A 896 10.16 -14.51 -9.50
N TYR A 897 10.23 -13.48 -8.66
CA TYR A 897 10.21 -12.08 -9.11
C TYR A 897 11.45 -11.71 -9.94
N LEU A 898 12.61 -12.33 -9.68
CA LEU A 898 13.82 -12.08 -10.47
C LEU A 898 13.61 -12.56 -11.91
N VAL A 899 13.22 -13.82 -12.07
CA VAL A 899 12.94 -14.46 -13.37
C VAL A 899 11.87 -13.69 -14.16
N LEU A 900 10.77 -13.32 -13.51
CA LEU A 900 9.67 -12.56 -14.12
C LEU A 900 10.06 -11.14 -14.51
N SER A 901 10.94 -10.48 -13.77
CA SER A 901 11.42 -9.13 -14.09
C SER A 901 12.29 -9.12 -15.35
N VAL A 902 13.11 -10.15 -15.56
CA VAL A 902 13.85 -10.32 -16.82
C VAL A 902 12.88 -10.46 -17.99
N THR A 903 11.81 -11.25 -17.85
CA THR A 903 10.79 -11.40 -18.90
C THR A 903 10.07 -10.08 -19.18
N ARG A 904 9.80 -9.27 -18.14
CA ARG A 904 9.11 -7.99 -18.27
C ARG A 904 9.95 -6.93 -18.99
N ASN A 905 11.23 -6.80 -18.65
CA ASN A 905 12.15 -5.87 -19.31
C ASN A 905 12.26 -6.17 -20.82
N TYR A 906 12.31 -7.45 -21.20
CA TYR A 906 12.34 -7.90 -22.59
C TYR A 906 11.11 -7.43 -23.40
N ILE A 907 9.91 -7.51 -22.81
CA ILE A 907 8.66 -7.05 -23.42
C ILE A 907 8.64 -5.52 -23.55
N THR A 908 9.01 -4.78 -22.49
CA THR A 908 8.96 -3.31 -22.49
C THR A 908 9.97 -2.70 -23.47
N GLN A 909 11.21 -3.20 -23.53
CA GLN A 909 12.18 -2.77 -24.54
C GLN A 909 11.65 -3.05 -25.97
N SER A 910 11.18 -4.27 -26.24
CA SER A 910 10.65 -4.64 -27.56
C SER A 910 9.51 -3.73 -28.05
N PHE A 911 8.71 -3.17 -27.12
CA PHE A 911 7.62 -2.26 -27.45
C PHE A 911 8.11 -0.81 -27.71
N CYS A 912 9.00 -0.27 -26.87
CA CYS A 912 9.55 1.07 -27.04
C CYS A 912 10.35 1.23 -28.35
N ALA A 913 11.06 0.18 -28.78
CA ALA A 913 11.78 0.14 -30.06
C ALA A 913 10.86 0.43 -31.27
N LEU A 914 9.63 -0.10 -31.24
CA LEU A 914 8.63 0.06 -32.30
C LEU A 914 8.00 1.47 -32.31
N VAL A 915 7.76 2.06 -31.13
CA VAL A 915 7.16 3.40 -31.03
C VAL A 915 8.13 4.50 -31.44
N LEU A 916 9.36 4.50 -30.92
CA LEU A 916 10.34 5.57 -31.21
C LEU A 916 10.84 5.53 -32.66
N SER A 917 11.01 4.34 -33.25
CA SER A 917 11.39 4.22 -34.67
C SER A 917 10.29 4.68 -35.65
N ALA A 918 9.02 4.74 -35.21
CA ALA A 918 7.92 5.32 -35.98
C ALA A 918 7.89 6.87 -35.92
N TYR A 919 8.32 7.47 -34.81
CA TYR A 919 8.29 8.92 -34.60
C TYR A 919 9.46 9.68 -35.24
N TYR A 920 10.68 9.11 -35.26
CA TYR A 920 11.90 9.81 -35.73
C TYR A 920 12.25 9.60 -37.22
N LEU A 921 11.27 9.26 -38.08
CA LEU A 921 11.46 9.25 -39.54
C LEU A 921 11.15 10.65 -40.13
N PRO A 922 12.13 11.37 -40.72
CA PRO A 922 11.93 12.75 -41.14
C PRO A 922 10.96 12.86 -42.32
N ARG A 923 9.91 13.68 -42.17
CA ARG A 923 8.97 14.05 -43.23
C ARG A 923 9.57 15.12 -44.17
N SER A 924 10.60 14.77 -44.92
CA SER A 924 11.11 15.56 -46.05
C SER A 924 10.82 14.87 -47.38
N ALA A 925 10.30 15.62 -48.36
CA ALA A 925 9.83 15.06 -49.62
C ALA A 925 10.95 14.66 -50.60
N THR A 926 10.56 13.96 -51.67
CA THR A 926 11.32 13.70 -52.91
C THR A 926 12.62 12.89 -52.82
N GLN A 927 12.50 11.56 -53.02
CA GLN A 927 13.14 10.91 -54.18
C GLN A 927 12.60 9.48 -54.44
N LYS A 928 12.46 9.12 -55.73
CA LYS A 928 12.16 7.75 -56.17
C LYS A 928 13.47 6.99 -56.45
N ARG A 929 13.77 5.93 -55.69
CA ARG A 929 14.59 4.80 -56.17
C ARG A 929 14.35 3.55 -55.33
N HIS A 930 14.12 2.41 -55.99
CA HIS A 930 13.95 1.12 -55.30
C HIS A 930 15.30 0.59 -54.82
N SER A 931 15.39 0.20 -53.55
CA SER A 931 16.41 -0.73 -53.05
C SER A 931 15.73 -1.93 -52.38
N LYS A 932 16.27 -3.13 -52.57
CA LYS A 932 15.65 -4.37 -52.07
C LYS A 932 15.70 -4.51 -50.54
N THR A 933 16.45 -3.65 -49.85
CA THR A 933 16.61 -3.61 -48.39
C THR A 933 15.30 -3.30 -47.66
N SER A 934 14.45 -2.43 -48.23
CA SER A 934 13.17 -2.03 -47.62
C SER A 934 12.20 -3.20 -47.42
N VAL A 935 12.21 -4.19 -48.32
CA VAL A 935 11.29 -5.34 -48.26
C VAL A 935 11.67 -6.29 -47.13
N LYS A 936 12.95 -6.66 -46.99
CA LYS A 936 13.43 -7.52 -45.89
C LYS A 936 13.17 -6.90 -44.52
N MET A 937 13.37 -5.59 -44.39
CA MET A 937 13.14 -4.86 -43.14
C MET A 937 11.66 -4.83 -42.76
N LYS A 938 10.74 -4.69 -43.73
CA LYS A 938 9.30 -4.83 -43.48
C LYS A 938 8.91 -6.24 -43.04
N SER A 939 9.45 -7.29 -43.67
CA SER A 939 9.21 -8.67 -43.22
C SER A 939 9.72 -8.93 -41.79
N PHE A 940 10.86 -8.36 -41.41
CA PHE A 940 11.41 -8.48 -40.06
C PHE A 940 10.52 -7.76 -39.03
N ILE A 941 10.04 -6.56 -39.35
CA ILE A 941 9.07 -5.81 -38.55
C ILE A 941 7.75 -6.58 -38.40
N SER A 942 7.25 -7.24 -39.46
CA SER A 942 6.05 -8.10 -39.37
C SER A 942 6.24 -9.30 -38.45
N ILE A 943 7.42 -9.94 -38.46
CA ILE A 943 7.71 -11.08 -37.57
C ILE A 943 7.78 -10.63 -36.11
N ILE A 944 8.44 -9.49 -35.82
CA ILE A 944 8.51 -8.94 -34.46
C ILE A 944 7.13 -8.46 -33.97
N LEU A 945 6.31 -7.85 -34.83
CA LEU A 945 4.92 -7.51 -34.48
C LEU A 945 4.07 -8.75 -34.15
N VAL A 946 4.25 -9.87 -34.87
CA VAL A 946 3.57 -11.13 -34.54
C VAL A 946 4.02 -11.66 -33.17
N ILE A 947 5.33 -11.65 -32.87
CA ILE A 947 5.85 -12.08 -31.57
C ILE A 947 5.35 -11.16 -30.43
N ALA A 948 5.36 -9.84 -30.61
CA ALA A 948 4.86 -8.90 -29.62
C ALA A 948 3.35 -9.03 -29.39
N LEU A 949 2.55 -9.28 -30.44
CA LEU A 949 1.12 -9.57 -30.31
C LEU A 949 0.85 -10.89 -29.59
N ILE A 950 1.68 -11.92 -29.81
CA ILE A 950 1.61 -13.18 -29.05
C ILE A 950 1.90 -12.92 -27.55
N SER A 951 2.92 -12.11 -27.22
CA SER A 951 3.25 -11.76 -25.84
C SER A 951 2.20 -10.88 -25.12
N LEU A 952 1.42 -10.09 -25.86
CA LEU A 952 0.35 -9.23 -25.31
C LEU A 952 -1.00 -9.94 -25.14
N SER A 953 -1.12 -11.21 -25.53
CA SER A 953 -2.42 -11.93 -25.63
C SER A 953 -2.72 -12.88 -24.46
N ILE A 954 -2.07 -12.71 -23.31
CA ILE A 954 -2.26 -13.53 -22.10
C ILE A 954 -2.52 -12.57 -20.91
N ASN A 955 -3.71 -12.45 -20.32
CA ASN A 955 -4.94 -13.24 -20.50
C ASN A 955 -6.22 -12.40 -20.25
N THR A 956 -7.09 -12.32 -21.26
CA THR A 956 -8.57 -12.41 -21.14
C THR A 956 -9.12 -12.82 -22.50
N VAL A 957 -9.99 -13.82 -22.56
CA VAL A 957 -10.30 -14.57 -23.81
C VAL A 957 -11.68 -14.22 -24.37
N SER A 958 -11.76 -13.94 -25.68
CA SER A 958 -12.94 -14.33 -26.48
C SER A 958 -12.66 -14.44 -27.99
N ALA A 959 -13.22 -15.48 -28.60
CA ALA A 959 -13.59 -15.64 -30.01
C ALA A 959 -12.63 -15.16 -31.14
N ARG A 960 -11.71 -16.05 -31.55
CA ARG A 960 -11.71 -16.58 -32.94
C ARG A 960 -11.00 -17.94 -33.00
N CYS A 961 -11.60 -18.90 -33.69
CA CYS A 961 -11.24 -20.32 -33.58
C CYS A 961 -9.78 -20.60 -33.99
N PHE A 962 -9.12 -21.50 -33.23
CA PHE A 962 -7.72 -21.90 -33.35
C PHE A 962 -7.20 -22.07 -34.78
N TRP A 963 -5.89 -21.85 -34.91
CA TRP A 963 -5.02 -22.66 -35.75
C TRP A 963 -4.01 -23.42 -34.86
N THR A 964 -3.38 -24.47 -35.42
CA THR A 964 -2.37 -25.34 -34.78
C THR A 964 -2.81 -26.09 -33.52
N GLY A 965 -3.84 -26.93 -33.63
CA GLY A 965 -3.99 -28.13 -32.81
C GLY A 965 -3.40 -29.38 -33.51
N ALA A 966 -3.09 -30.43 -32.75
CA ALA A 966 -2.69 -31.72 -33.32
C ALA A 966 -3.88 -32.40 -34.04
N LYS A 967 -3.61 -33.26 -35.04
CA LYS A 967 -4.65 -34.04 -35.71
C LYS A 967 -5.19 -35.11 -34.77
N TRP A 968 -6.46 -35.01 -34.40
CA TRP A 968 -7.22 -36.09 -33.76
C TRP A 968 -7.17 -37.35 -34.62
N GLN A 969 -6.80 -38.50 -34.04
CA GLN A 969 -6.63 -39.75 -34.78
C GLN A 969 -7.93 -40.57 -34.88
N ASP A 970 -8.88 -40.38 -33.96
CA ASP A 970 -10.18 -41.05 -33.96
C ASP A 970 -11.29 -40.23 -33.27
N ARG A 971 -12.50 -40.81 -33.23
CA ARG A 971 -13.69 -40.22 -32.58
C ARG A 971 -13.65 -40.29 -31.04
N ALA A 972 -12.89 -41.20 -30.44
CA ALA A 972 -12.80 -41.32 -28.99
C ALA A 972 -11.99 -40.18 -28.38
N ALA A 973 -10.87 -39.80 -29.02
CA ALA A 973 -10.06 -38.65 -28.63
C ALA A 973 -10.86 -37.34 -28.71
N ALA A 974 -11.64 -37.14 -29.79
CA ALA A 974 -12.53 -35.99 -29.92
C ALA A 974 -13.65 -35.98 -28.83
N ARG A 975 -14.25 -37.15 -28.54
CA ARG A 975 -15.26 -37.29 -27.46
C ARG A 975 -14.69 -36.97 -26.08
N GLN A 976 -13.44 -37.33 -25.81
CA GLN A 976 -12.77 -36.98 -24.55
C GLN A 976 -12.47 -35.49 -24.43
N HIS A 977 -12.17 -34.80 -25.54
CA HIS A 977 -11.92 -33.36 -25.52
C HIS A 977 -13.16 -32.55 -25.11
N VAL A 978 -14.35 -32.92 -25.60
CA VAL A 978 -15.62 -32.28 -25.18
C VAL A 978 -15.88 -32.48 -23.69
N VAL A 979 -15.66 -33.69 -23.16
CA VAL A 979 -15.76 -33.96 -21.71
C VAL A 979 -14.76 -33.13 -20.90
N ASN A 980 -13.53 -33.02 -21.38
CA ASN A 980 -12.49 -32.23 -20.71
C ASN A 980 -12.75 -30.72 -20.79
N ALA A 981 -13.53 -30.25 -21.77
CA ALA A 981 -13.97 -28.86 -21.86
C ALA A 981 -15.07 -28.53 -20.82
N CYS A 982 -16.03 -29.43 -20.60
CA CYS A 982 -17.06 -29.26 -19.57
C CYS A 982 -16.49 -29.43 -18.14
N LYS A 983 -15.71 -30.51 -17.89
CA LYS A 983 -15.05 -30.74 -16.59
C LYS A 983 -13.87 -29.80 -16.32
N GLY A 984 -13.36 -29.15 -17.36
CA GLY A 984 -12.49 -27.96 -17.35
C GLY A 984 -11.36 -27.90 -16.33
N HIS A 985 -10.27 -28.68 -16.54
CA HIS A 985 -8.95 -28.39 -15.94
C HIS A 985 -7.78 -28.95 -16.78
N SER A 986 -7.42 -28.29 -17.88
CA SER A 986 -6.04 -28.18 -18.42
C SER A 986 -5.99 -27.49 -19.80
N GLY A 987 -5.08 -26.53 -19.97
CA GLY A 987 -4.35 -26.37 -21.25
C GLY A 987 -5.05 -25.75 -22.48
N TYR A 988 -6.24 -25.14 -22.36
CA TYR A 988 -6.94 -24.41 -23.45
C TYR A 988 -7.43 -25.28 -24.64
N LEU A 989 -8.47 -24.94 -25.40
CA LEU A 989 -9.33 -23.75 -25.50
C LEU A 989 -10.67 -24.20 -26.12
N GLY A 990 -11.79 -23.56 -25.80
CA GLY A 990 -13.11 -23.93 -26.33
C GLY A 990 -14.13 -24.02 -25.20
N ALA A 991 -14.62 -22.85 -24.77
CA ALA A 991 -15.37 -22.72 -23.53
C ALA A 991 -16.79 -23.28 -23.61
N PHE A 992 -17.24 -23.93 -22.53
CA PHE A 992 -18.34 -23.39 -21.71
C PHE A 992 -18.11 -23.74 -20.23
N GLN A 993 -17.80 -22.72 -19.44
CA GLN A 993 -17.86 -22.74 -17.97
C GLN A 993 -18.54 -21.44 -17.52
N GLY A 994 -19.60 -21.57 -16.74
CA GLY A 994 -20.46 -20.45 -16.33
C GLY A 994 -21.93 -20.85 -16.26
N THR A 995 -22.68 -20.20 -15.36
CA THR A 995 -24.12 -20.40 -15.17
C THR A 995 -24.88 -19.55 -16.19
N PHE A 996 -25.74 -20.17 -17.00
CA PHE A 996 -26.50 -19.47 -18.05
C PHE A 996 -27.82 -18.90 -17.53
N ALA A 997 -28.12 -17.64 -17.90
CA ALA A 997 -29.43 -17.06 -17.69
C ALA A 997 -30.48 -17.66 -18.65
N ALA A 998 -31.75 -17.43 -18.37
CA ALA A 998 -32.82 -17.92 -19.25
C ALA A 998 -32.92 -17.10 -20.55
N GLY A 999 -33.21 -17.79 -21.66
CA GLY A 999 -33.23 -17.23 -23.02
C GLY A 999 -31.85 -17.16 -23.69
N GLU A 1000 -30.77 -17.25 -22.90
CA GLU A 1000 -29.39 -17.05 -23.34
C GLU A 1000 -28.91 -18.19 -24.25
N ALA A 1001 -28.28 -17.84 -25.38
CA ALA A 1001 -27.81 -18.76 -26.40
C ALA A 1001 -26.33 -18.54 -26.70
N ALA A 1002 -25.55 -19.62 -26.81
CA ALA A 1002 -24.14 -19.56 -27.14
C ALA A 1002 -23.72 -20.63 -28.16
N HIS A 1003 -22.68 -20.32 -28.94
CA HIS A 1003 -22.23 -21.11 -30.08
C HIS A 1003 -20.78 -21.56 -29.90
N THR A 1004 -20.46 -22.78 -30.32
CA THR A 1004 -19.08 -23.28 -30.40
C THR A 1004 -18.84 -24.05 -31.70
N CYS A 1005 -17.67 -23.86 -32.32
CA CYS A 1005 -17.34 -24.41 -33.63
C CYS A 1005 -16.14 -25.35 -33.53
N VAL A 1006 -16.35 -26.63 -33.88
CA VAL A 1006 -15.38 -27.72 -33.71
C VAL A 1006 -14.96 -28.25 -35.08
N GLN A 1007 -13.69 -28.57 -35.26
CA GLN A 1007 -13.15 -29.01 -36.55
C GLN A 1007 -13.07 -30.55 -36.63
N HIS A 1008 -13.95 -31.17 -37.42
CA HIS A 1008 -13.98 -32.63 -37.62
C HIS A 1008 -12.83 -33.10 -38.53
N SER A 1009 -12.47 -32.31 -39.55
CA SER A 1009 -11.43 -32.66 -40.53
C SER A 1009 -10.66 -31.43 -41.01
N PRO A 1010 -9.54 -31.57 -41.76
CA PRO A 1010 -8.80 -30.42 -42.28
C PRO A 1010 -9.62 -29.44 -43.13
N THR A 1011 -10.77 -29.88 -43.66
CA THR A 1011 -11.66 -29.07 -44.52
C THR A 1011 -13.08 -28.90 -43.96
N GLN A 1012 -13.53 -29.73 -43.01
CA GLN A 1012 -14.90 -29.68 -42.47
C GLN A 1012 -14.93 -29.18 -41.02
N LYS A 1013 -15.89 -28.29 -40.76
CA LYS A 1013 -16.19 -27.74 -39.44
C LYS A 1013 -17.65 -27.97 -39.11
N LEU A 1014 -17.90 -28.11 -37.82
CA LEU A 1014 -19.19 -28.33 -37.19
C LEU A 1014 -19.49 -27.12 -36.31
N GLU A 1015 -20.76 -26.74 -36.18
CA GLU A 1015 -21.18 -25.69 -35.26
C GLU A 1015 -22.28 -26.24 -34.36
N PHE A 1016 -22.11 -26.04 -33.05
CA PHE A 1016 -23.06 -26.43 -32.03
C PHE A 1016 -23.59 -25.16 -31.37
N MET A 1017 -24.92 -25.01 -31.34
CA MET A 1017 -25.61 -23.97 -30.58
C MET A 1017 -26.24 -24.60 -29.34
N VAL A 1018 -26.17 -23.90 -28.21
CA VAL A 1018 -26.65 -24.36 -26.91
C VAL A 1018 -27.40 -23.18 -26.27
N GLN A 1019 -28.73 -23.30 -26.12
CA GLN A 1019 -29.61 -22.21 -25.66
C GLN A 1019 -30.48 -22.64 -24.47
N ASN A 1020 -30.41 -21.87 -23.37
CA ASN A 1020 -31.23 -22.08 -22.19
C ASN A 1020 -32.63 -21.53 -22.41
N LEU A 1021 -33.68 -22.35 -22.27
CA LEU A 1021 -35.08 -21.89 -22.31
C LEU A 1021 -35.79 -21.94 -20.94
N ASN A 1022 -35.10 -22.34 -19.86
CA ASN A 1022 -35.72 -22.48 -18.54
C ASN A 1022 -35.82 -21.13 -17.80
N ILE A 1023 -36.95 -20.44 -17.99
CA ILE A 1023 -37.26 -19.08 -17.52
C ILE A 1023 -37.28 -18.83 -15.99
N TYR A 1024 -36.97 -19.82 -15.15
CA TYR A 1024 -37.05 -19.66 -13.68
C TYR A 1024 -35.74 -19.84 -12.91
N HIS A 1025 -34.75 -20.57 -13.43
CA HIS A 1025 -33.45 -20.76 -12.74
C HIS A 1025 -32.28 -20.90 -13.71
N ALA A 1026 -31.11 -20.39 -13.31
CA ALA A 1026 -29.83 -20.66 -13.99
C ALA A 1026 -29.32 -22.07 -13.63
N PHE A 1027 -28.64 -22.73 -14.58
CA PHE A 1027 -28.13 -24.09 -14.43
C PHE A 1027 -26.62 -24.14 -14.73
N ASP A 1028 -25.89 -25.06 -14.10
CA ASP A 1028 -24.44 -25.24 -14.26
C ASP A 1028 -24.10 -26.49 -15.10
N LEU A 1029 -23.11 -26.37 -15.98
CA LEU A 1029 -22.61 -27.45 -16.84
C LEU A 1029 -21.44 -28.23 -16.22
N ALA A 1030 -20.97 -27.83 -15.02
CA ALA A 1030 -19.91 -28.51 -14.28
C ALA A 1030 -20.37 -29.80 -13.56
N ASP A 1031 -21.68 -30.08 -13.49
CA ASP A 1031 -22.23 -31.28 -12.83
C ASP A 1031 -21.88 -32.58 -13.59
N ASP A 1032 -21.30 -33.54 -12.88
CA ASP A 1032 -20.95 -34.87 -13.40
C ASP A 1032 -22.16 -35.64 -13.97
N GLU A 1033 -23.37 -35.45 -13.43
CA GLU A 1033 -24.57 -36.07 -14.00
C GLU A 1033 -24.98 -35.41 -15.33
N CYS A 1034 -24.78 -34.10 -15.47
CA CYS A 1034 -25.00 -33.38 -16.72
C CYS A 1034 -24.06 -33.89 -17.82
N VAL A 1035 -22.76 -34.00 -17.51
CA VAL A 1035 -21.74 -34.52 -18.45
C VAL A 1035 -22.10 -35.92 -18.94
N LEU A 1036 -22.50 -36.83 -18.04
CA LEU A 1036 -22.90 -38.20 -18.40
C LEU A 1036 -24.13 -38.26 -19.32
N ARG A 1037 -25.15 -37.41 -19.07
CA ARG A 1037 -26.36 -37.33 -19.92
C ARG A 1037 -26.00 -36.79 -21.31
N LEU A 1038 -25.23 -35.71 -21.39
CA LEU A 1038 -24.78 -35.12 -22.67
C LEU A 1038 -23.95 -36.11 -23.50
N GLN A 1039 -23.07 -36.88 -22.85
CA GLN A 1039 -22.21 -37.86 -23.53
C GLN A 1039 -22.97 -39.03 -24.16
N ASN A 1040 -24.21 -39.29 -23.75
CA ASN A 1040 -25.06 -40.36 -24.29
C ASN A 1040 -25.89 -39.87 -25.49
N GLU A 1041 -26.40 -38.64 -25.44
CA GLU A 1041 -27.18 -38.07 -26.56
C GLU A 1041 -26.30 -37.71 -27.77
N ILE A 1042 -25.04 -37.32 -27.56
CA ILE A 1042 -24.04 -37.21 -28.64
C ILE A 1042 -23.85 -38.56 -29.37
N ASN A 1043 -23.93 -39.70 -28.67
CA ASN A 1043 -23.89 -41.02 -29.30
C ASN A 1043 -25.18 -41.32 -30.11
N SER A 1044 -26.31 -40.72 -29.74
CA SER A 1044 -27.62 -40.86 -30.40
C SER A 1044 -27.66 -40.05 -31.72
N CYS A 1045 -27.22 -38.79 -31.69
CA CYS A 1045 -27.16 -37.90 -32.86
C CYS A 1045 -26.26 -38.40 -34.01
N ALA A 1046 -25.38 -39.37 -33.78
CA ALA A 1046 -24.44 -39.93 -34.76
C ALA A 1046 -25.09 -40.62 -35.99
N ARG A 1047 -26.42 -40.58 -36.14
CA ARG A 1047 -27.18 -41.03 -37.32
C ARG A 1047 -27.82 -39.89 -38.14
N GLY A 1048 -27.66 -38.63 -37.72
CA GLY A 1048 -28.17 -37.44 -38.40
C GLY A 1048 -29.60 -37.06 -37.98
N GLY A 1049 -29.75 -35.87 -37.41
CA GLY A 1049 -31.03 -35.32 -36.94
C GLY A 1049 -30.82 -34.19 -35.93
N SER A 1050 -31.93 -33.67 -35.38
CA SER A 1050 -31.92 -32.73 -34.25
C SER A 1050 -32.42 -33.42 -32.97
N SER A 1051 -31.67 -33.33 -31.88
CA SER A 1051 -32.13 -33.75 -30.54
C SER A 1051 -32.61 -32.54 -29.74
N MET A 1052 -33.50 -32.76 -28.77
CA MET A 1052 -34.04 -31.73 -27.89
C MET A 1052 -34.21 -32.30 -26.49
N ILE A 1053 -33.62 -31.65 -25.48
CA ILE A 1053 -33.50 -32.15 -24.10
C ILE A 1053 -33.84 -31.01 -23.15
N SER A 1054 -34.85 -31.18 -22.30
CA SER A 1054 -35.23 -30.19 -21.26
C SER A 1054 -35.26 -28.74 -21.78
N ASP A 1055 -35.88 -28.58 -22.95
CA ASP A 1055 -36.04 -27.32 -23.71
C ASP A 1055 -34.78 -26.74 -24.40
N TRP A 1056 -33.65 -27.47 -24.44
CA TRP A 1056 -32.46 -27.12 -25.24
C TRP A 1056 -32.48 -27.85 -26.59
N VAL A 1057 -32.18 -27.17 -27.70
CA VAL A 1057 -32.20 -27.74 -29.08
C VAL A 1057 -30.80 -27.90 -29.66
N PHE A 1058 -30.47 -29.10 -30.16
CA PHE A 1058 -29.22 -29.41 -30.85
C PHE A 1058 -29.47 -29.74 -32.33
N ARG A 1059 -28.68 -29.18 -33.24
CA ARG A 1059 -28.78 -29.40 -34.71
C ARG A 1059 -27.38 -29.55 -35.33
N ALA A 1060 -27.30 -30.34 -36.40
CA ALA A 1060 -26.15 -30.43 -37.30
C ALA A 1060 -26.61 -30.24 -38.75
N ASP A 1061 -25.80 -29.58 -39.58
CA ASP A 1061 -26.15 -29.25 -40.98
C ASP A 1061 -25.97 -30.46 -41.92
N PRO A 1062 -26.99 -30.89 -42.69
CA PRO A 1062 -26.88 -32.05 -43.59
C PRO A 1062 -25.96 -31.85 -44.80
N SER A 1063 -25.64 -30.62 -45.19
CA SER A 1063 -25.02 -30.30 -46.48
C SER A 1063 -23.51 -30.61 -46.57
N ASN A 1064 -22.84 -30.80 -45.43
CA ASN A 1064 -21.39 -31.05 -45.35
C ASN A 1064 -21.06 -32.25 -44.43
N GLY A 1065 -21.83 -33.34 -44.55
CA GLY A 1065 -21.68 -34.54 -43.71
C GLY A 1065 -20.25 -35.10 -43.65
N ILE A 1066 -19.79 -35.64 -42.52
CA ILE A 1066 -20.59 -36.27 -41.45
C ILE A 1066 -20.27 -35.66 -40.07
N CYS A 1067 -21.33 -35.13 -39.43
CA CYS A 1067 -21.63 -35.03 -37.98
C CYS A 1067 -20.58 -34.52 -36.98
#